data_AF-K1Y1Q9-F1
#
_entry.id   AF-K1Y1Q9-F1
#
_cell.length_a   1.000
_cell.length_b   1.000
_cell.length_c   1.000
_cell.angle_alpha   90.00
_cell.angle_beta   90.00
_cell.angle_gamma   90.00
#
_symmetry.space_group_name_H-M   'P 1'
#
loop_
_entity.id
_entity.type
_entity.pdbx_description
1 polymer ?
#
loop_
_entity_poly.entity_id
_entity_poly.type
_entity_poly.pdbx_seq_one_letter_code
_entity_poly.pdbx_strand_id
1 'polypeptide(L)'
;MKTKKLLTAFVLLMVALIAGCVKDDFAEIVGVCPEVESTSPVDKATGVSLSKVITVTFNEQMNPATIKATSFTIHGLSPVAGTITYNDRTASFTPTNPLIANITYTGRITTTVKDMMGNAIQEDYVWTFSTDATPAVTLTSPFNNEAGVLLNKVITAQFNMAMLPSTLNGTTFTLKNGTTPVLGTVSYNGTNLSFAPTVNLLSETEYTATITTGAKSLAGIPMAANYEWKFSTGQVPAVLSTDPLNNAISVPLDKIISARFNMTMDPLSLMGTTFSIKQGTTPVYGSVTYNGTDLFFIPSGNLLPSTEYTATINTTAKSPTGIPMAADYVWKFTTLSTTAPTVTSTSPFNLETAVIVKKIVTAKFSMLMDPLTLNGSTFTLYRGTTPVVGTITYNGDDLSFVPFGDLLPGTEYTATITTGAKNLAGIALAANYIWKFTTVAPLAPTIISTNPINLTTGVVLNKVVTATFSVPMDPTTIIGANYTLQIGTTPVTGVVTYANSVAYFTPSSDLLPNTEYTVTVTTGVKNVPGTAMLNNYVWKFTTRAAAAAEPLFSSIFGSFGGNAGITNQGIYTVINNGSIGTTAASTLVTGFHDSTGDIYTETPLNIGDVKGRIYTDAPPPVIFEAGGPYGGNAVTMAIAQEGLLAARNFYNSISPASKPGGITLDNDELGGRTLAPGIYTSGSSYNISLVDLTLDAQGDANAVWIFQVPTALTVGTPSGARSVLLINGALAKNVYWYVGTAAVINYAGGGIMVGTIIANSGVTLSSPGNSTNTTVQTVLNGRAISLVSAVTMVNTIINVPE
;
A
#
# COMPACT_ATOMS: atom_id res chain seq x y z
N MET A 1 -124.17 -31.73 46.64
CA MET A 1 -123.62 -33.09 46.69
C MET A 1 -122.22 -33.02 47.30
N LYS A 2 -121.94 -33.79 48.37
CA LYS A 2 -120.64 -33.98 49.06
C LYS A 2 -120.10 -32.92 50.07
N THR A 3 -120.96 -32.37 50.95
CA THR A 3 -120.52 -31.61 52.16
C THR A 3 -120.92 -32.28 53.50
N LYS A 4 -121.44 -33.51 53.47
CA LYS A 4 -121.92 -34.25 54.67
C LYS A 4 -121.02 -35.41 55.14
N LYS A 5 -119.81 -35.58 54.58
CA LYS A 5 -118.84 -36.61 55.02
C LYS A 5 -117.62 -36.06 55.80
N LEU A 6 -117.56 -34.74 56.03
CA LEU A 6 -116.49 -34.09 56.79
C LEU A 6 -116.83 -33.88 58.28
N LEU A 7 -118.11 -33.99 58.67
CA LEU A 7 -118.57 -33.62 60.03
C LEU A 7 -118.70 -34.82 60.99
N THR A 8 -118.78 -36.05 60.48
CA THR A 8 -118.94 -37.27 61.31
C THR A 8 -117.61 -37.91 61.72
N ALA A 9 -116.49 -37.53 61.08
CA ALA A 9 -115.14 -37.97 61.48
C ALA A 9 -114.48 -37.02 62.50
N PHE A 10 -114.96 -35.77 62.61
CA PHE A 10 -114.40 -34.77 63.53
C PHE A 10 -114.98 -34.87 64.96
N VAL A 11 -116.17 -35.46 65.13
CA VAL A 11 -116.84 -35.61 66.43
C VAL A 11 -116.41 -36.87 67.19
N LEU A 12 -115.86 -37.89 66.50
CA LEU A 12 -115.36 -39.12 67.16
C LEU A 12 -113.89 -39.03 67.61
N LEU A 13 -113.11 -38.05 67.13
CA LEU A 13 -111.73 -37.83 67.55
C LEU A 13 -111.61 -36.84 68.73
N MET A 14 -112.64 -36.02 68.98
CA MET A 14 -112.67 -35.04 70.07
C MET A 14 -113.17 -35.60 71.41
N VAL A 15 -113.77 -36.80 71.41
CA VAL A 15 -114.22 -37.51 72.64
C VAL A 15 -113.16 -38.49 73.17
N ALA A 16 -112.07 -38.75 72.42
CA ALA A 16 -110.92 -39.52 72.89
C ALA A 16 -109.81 -38.67 73.56
N LEU A 17 -110.03 -37.35 73.70
CA LEU A 17 -109.04 -36.38 74.19
C LEU A 17 -109.25 -35.90 75.64
N ILE A 18 -110.09 -36.58 76.44
CA ILE A 18 -110.37 -36.20 77.85
C ILE A 18 -110.31 -37.39 78.82
N ALA A 19 -109.49 -38.40 78.54
CA ALA A 19 -109.31 -39.56 79.45
C ALA A 19 -107.84 -40.02 79.50
N GLY A 20 -106.94 -39.08 79.85
CA GLY A 20 -105.51 -39.35 79.99
C GLY A 20 -104.78 -38.30 80.84
N CYS A 21 -105.41 -37.78 81.90
CA CYS A 21 -104.68 -37.02 82.92
C CYS A 21 -103.97 -38.01 83.84
N VAL A 22 -102.71 -38.32 83.52
CA VAL A 22 -101.74 -38.83 84.50
C VAL A 22 -101.13 -37.61 85.19
N LYS A 23 -101.08 -37.65 86.52
CA LYS A 23 -100.45 -36.64 87.37
C LYS A 23 -98.97 -36.50 86.96
N ASP A 24 -98.60 -35.32 86.47
CA ASP A 24 -97.24 -34.97 86.05
C ASP A 24 -96.43 -34.59 87.29
N ASP A 25 -95.64 -35.51 87.82
CA ASP A 25 -94.67 -35.25 88.90
C ASP A 25 -93.38 -34.65 88.29
N PHE A 26 -93.51 -33.55 87.55
CA PHE A 26 -92.37 -32.79 87.02
C PHE A 26 -91.82 -31.87 88.12
N ALA A 27 -90.61 -32.16 88.60
CA ALA A 27 -89.88 -31.26 89.48
C ALA A 27 -89.23 -30.15 88.63
N GLU A 28 -89.75 -28.93 88.72
CA GLU A 28 -89.23 -27.75 88.04
C GLU A 28 -87.82 -27.42 88.58
N ILE A 29 -86.79 -27.68 87.78
CA ILE A 29 -85.43 -27.19 88.08
C ILE A 29 -85.38 -25.73 87.61
N VAL A 30 -85.33 -24.79 88.56
CA VAL A 30 -85.22 -23.35 88.28
C VAL A 30 -83.84 -23.05 87.67
N GLY A 31 -83.79 -22.68 86.39
CA GLY A 31 -82.58 -22.28 85.67
C GLY A 31 -82.88 -21.95 84.20
N VAL A 32 -82.05 -21.13 83.55
CA VAL A 32 -82.12 -20.94 82.08
C VAL A 32 -81.61 -22.23 81.45
N CYS A 33 -82.27 -22.72 80.39
CA CYS A 33 -81.75 -23.89 79.68
C CYS A 33 -80.59 -23.47 78.76
N PRO A 34 -79.59 -24.34 78.58
CA PRO A 34 -78.48 -24.03 77.69
C PRO A 34 -78.93 -23.96 76.22
N GLU A 35 -78.47 -22.94 75.52
CA GLU A 35 -78.74 -22.66 74.11
C GLU A 35 -77.42 -22.39 73.35
N VAL A 36 -77.38 -22.73 72.07
CA VAL A 36 -76.28 -22.35 71.18
C VAL A 36 -76.45 -20.89 70.75
N GLU A 37 -75.55 -20.03 71.21
CA GLU A 37 -75.51 -18.60 70.90
C GLU A 37 -74.97 -18.33 69.50
N SER A 38 -73.91 -19.05 69.09
CA SER A 38 -73.32 -18.89 67.75
C SER A 38 -72.46 -20.08 67.33
N THR A 39 -72.27 -20.22 66.02
CA THR A 39 -71.35 -21.20 65.42
C THR A 39 -70.35 -20.51 64.49
N SER A 40 -69.14 -21.06 64.38
CA SER A 40 -68.17 -20.72 63.34
C SER A 40 -67.66 -21.99 62.68
N PRO A 41 -67.97 -22.24 61.39
CA PRO A 41 -68.76 -21.41 60.48
C PRO A 41 -70.21 -21.22 60.94
N VAL A 42 -70.79 -20.06 60.63
CA VAL A 42 -72.23 -19.78 60.85
C VAL A 42 -73.09 -20.71 59.99
N ASP A 43 -74.35 -20.91 60.36
CA ASP A 43 -75.26 -21.74 59.56
C ASP A 43 -75.34 -21.25 58.10
N LYS A 44 -75.24 -22.21 57.18
CA LYS A 44 -75.20 -22.07 55.72
C LYS A 44 -74.01 -21.27 55.20
N ALA A 45 -72.94 -21.11 55.98
CA ALA A 45 -71.69 -20.53 55.46
C ALA A 45 -71.18 -21.35 54.27
N THR A 46 -70.84 -20.66 53.18
CA THR A 46 -70.21 -21.25 51.99
C THR A 46 -68.74 -20.84 51.92
N GLY A 47 -67.94 -21.56 51.13
CA GLY A 47 -66.53 -21.22 50.92
C GLY A 47 -65.67 -21.44 52.17
N VAL A 48 -66.07 -22.36 53.05
CA VAL A 48 -65.34 -22.64 54.29
C VAL A 48 -64.00 -23.28 53.97
N SER A 49 -62.93 -22.77 54.60
CA SER A 49 -61.58 -23.33 54.45
C SER A 49 -61.55 -24.80 54.88
N LEU A 50 -60.81 -25.62 54.13
CA LEU A 50 -60.65 -27.05 54.42
C LEU A 50 -59.99 -27.32 55.78
N SER A 51 -59.31 -26.35 56.36
CA SER A 51 -58.63 -26.46 57.67
C SER A 51 -59.42 -25.82 58.84
N LYS A 52 -60.68 -25.44 58.61
CA LYS A 52 -61.48 -24.71 59.59
C LYS A 52 -61.67 -25.54 60.87
N VAL A 53 -61.29 -24.97 62.01
CA VAL A 53 -61.74 -25.41 63.33
C VAL A 53 -63.19 -24.97 63.49
N ILE A 54 -64.07 -25.94 63.77
CA ILE A 54 -65.51 -25.69 63.91
C ILE A 54 -65.81 -25.40 65.39
N THR A 55 -66.46 -24.27 65.68
CA THR A 55 -66.72 -23.82 67.05
C THR A 55 -68.20 -23.59 67.28
N VAL A 56 -68.64 -23.84 68.51
CA VAL A 56 -69.99 -23.59 69.01
C VAL A 56 -69.87 -22.87 70.34
N THR A 57 -70.48 -21.69 70.46
CA THR A 57 -70.52 -20.91 71.70
C THR A 57 -71.92 -20.99 72.30
N PHE A 58 -72.00 -21.26 73.60
CA PHE A 58 -73.25 -21.40 74.35
C PHE A 58 -73.57 -20.12 75.13
N ASN A 59 -74.85 -19.89 75.43
CA ASN A 59 -75.32 -18.77 76.25
C ASN A 59 -74.78 -18.82 77.70
N GLU A 60 -74.35 -20.00 78.18
CA GLU A 60 -73.83 -20.22 79.52
C GLU A 60 -72.71 -21.27 79.58
N GLN A 61 -72.16 -21.50 80.79
CA GLN A 61 -71.14 -22.54 81.01
C GLN A 61 -71.76 -23.94 81.02
N MET A 62 -71.16 -24.82 80.23
CA MET A 62 -71.60 -26.19 79.99
C MET A 62 -70.77 -27.18 80.81
N ASN A 63 -71.34 -28.34 81.12
CA ASN A 63 -70.59 -29.45 81.70
C ASN A 63 -69.70 -30.10 80.61
N PRO A 64 -68.36 -29.94 80.67
CA PRO A 64 -67.47 -30.42 79.61
C PRO A 64 -67.50 -31.94 79.45
N ALA A 65 -67.85 -32.69 80.51
CA ALA A 65 -67.97 -34.15 80.46
C ALA A 65 -69.15 -34.65 79.60
N THR A 66 -70.07 -33.75 79.23
CA THR A 66 -71.21 -34.05 78.35
C THR A 66 -70.95 -33.67 76.89
N ILE A 67 -69.88 -32.93 76.60
CA ILE A 67 -69.48 -32.54 75.23
C ILE A 67 -68.41 -33.52 74.75
N LYS A 68 -68.85 -34.54 74.01
CA LYS A 68 -68.04 -35.67 73.54
C LYS A 68 -68.24 -35.88 72.05
N ALA A 69 -67.45 -36.77 71.47
CA ALA A 69 -67.57 -37.14 70.05
C ALA A 69 -68.94 -37.72 69.66
N THR A 70 -69.78 -38.10 70.63
CA THR A 70 -71.17 -38.55 70.39
C THR A 70 -72.19 -37.42 70.45
N SER A 71 -71.83 -36.27 71.04
CA SER A 71 -72.76 -35.17 71.32
C SER A 71 -72.43 -33.88 70.59
N PHE A 72 -71.19 -33.69 70.12
CA PHE A 72 -70.78 -32.70 69.12
C PHE A 72 -70.19 -33.43 67.90
N THR A 73 -70.97 -33.54 66.83
CA THR A 73 -70.57 -34.25 65.61
C THR A 73 -70.53 -33.34 64.39
N ILE A 74 -69.62 -33.66 63.45
CA ILE A 74 -69.53 -33.06 62.12
C ILE A 74 -69.65 -34.18 61.09
N HIS A 75 -70.56 -34.06 60.13
CA HIS A 75 -70.80 -35.06 59.09
C HIS A 75 -70.76 -34.43 57.71
N GLY A 76 -69.99 -35.01 56.79
CA GLY A 76 -70.08 -34.73 55.36
C GLY A 76 -70.68 -35.93 54.63
N LEU A 77 -69.97 -36.46 53.63
CA LEU A 77 -70.28 -37.77 53.04
C LEU A 77 -70.16 -38.93 54.04
N SER A 78 -69.29 -38.76 55.04
CA SER A 78 -69.08 -39.65 56.17
C SER A 78 -68.85 -38.83 57.44
N PRO A 79 -68.94 -39.43 58.65
CA PRO A 79 -68.58 -38.75 59.89
C PRO A 79 -67.12 -38.25 59.84
N VAL A 80 -66.90 -36.99 60.20
CA VAL A 80 -65.57 -36.40 60.26
C VAL A 80 -64.92 -36.78 61.59
N ALA A 81 -63.73 -37.37 61.55
CA ALA A 81 -62.94 -37.60 62.75
C ALA A 81 -62.27 -36.29 63.20
N GLY A 82 -62.28 -36.03 64.51
CA GLY A 82 -61.67 -34.84 65.08
C GLY A 82 -61.55 -34.90 66.59
N THR A 83 -60.90 -33.89 67.15
CA THR A 83 -60.73 -33.71 68.60
C THR A 83 -61.63 -32.59 69.09
N ILE A 84 -62.22 -32.76 70.27
CA ILE A 84 -63.09 -31.76 70.89
C ILE A 84 -62.37 -31.18 72.10
N THR A 85 -62.37 -29.87 72.18
CA THR A 85 -61.94 -29.10 73.35
C THR A 85 -63.08 -28.20 73.79
N TYR A 86 -63.12 -27.89 75.08
CA TYR A 86 -64.10 -26.96 75.64
C TYR A 86 -63.38 -25.98 76.55
N ASN A 87 -63.63 -24.69 76.35
CA ASN A 87 -63.08 -23.63 77.18
C ASN A 87 -64.13 -22.54 77.41
N ASP A 88 -64.33 -22.18 78.68
CA ASP A 88 -65.34 -21.25 79.17
C ASP A 88 -66.76 -21.57 78.68
N ARG A 89 -67.19 -21.01 77.54
CA ARG A 89 -68.50 -21.22 76.91
C ARG A 89 -68.42 -21.78 75.49
N THR A 90 -67.23 -22.11 74.98
CA THR A 90 -67.03 -22.49 73.58
C THR A 90 -66.50 -23.92 73.46
N ALA A 91 -67.24 -24.77 72.75
CA ALA A 91 -66.76 -26.05 72.27
C ALA A 91 -66.09 -25.88 70.91
N SER A 92 -64.91 -26.47 70.73
CA SER A 92 -64.15 -26.44 69.47
C SER A 92 -63.87 -27.85 68.98
N PHE A 93 -64.31 -28.16 67.76
CA PHE A 93 -64.02 -29.39 67.03
C PHE A 93 -62.92 -29.11 66.00
N THR A 94 -61.77 -29.76 66.17
CA THR A 94 -60.64 -29.70 65.24
C THR A 94 -60.59 -30.99 64.43
N PRO A 95 -60.90 -30.95 63.11
CA PRO A 95 -60.80 -32.13 62.24
C PRO A 95 -59.39 -32.73 62.21
N THR A 96 -59.27 -34.06 62.25
CA THR A 96 -57.96 -34.75 62.20
C THR A 96 -57.31 -34.66 60.81
N ASN A 97 -58.14 -34.68 59.76
CA ASN A 97 -57.73 -34.45 58.38
C ASN A 97 -58.44 -33.18 57.87
N PRO A 98 -57.86 -32.43 56.92
CA PRO A 98 -58.56 -31.36 56.24
C PRO A 98 -59.91 -31.84 55.68
N LEU A 99 -60.92 -30.99 55.76
CA LEU A 99 -62.21 -31.20 55.13
C LEU A 99 -62.03 -31.38 53.61
N ILE A 100 -62.94 -32.10 52.99
CA ILE A 100 -62.96 -32.35 51.55
C ILE A 100 -63.61 -31.14 50.87
N ALA A 101 -63.03 -30.67 49.77
CA ALA A 101 -63.57 -29.58 48.96
C ALA A 101 -64.92 -29.92 48.32
N ASN A 102 -65.75 -28.90 48.09
CA ASN A 102 -67.08 -29.01 47.47
C ASN A 102 -68.06 -29.96 48.20
N ILE A 103 -67.97 -30.04 49.53
CA ILE A 103 -68.86 -30.86 50.36
C ILE A 103 -69.64 -29.96 51.32
N THR A 104 -70.93 -30.25 51.47
CA THR A 104 -71.75 -29.68 52.56
C THR A 104 -71.59 -30.56 53.80
N TYR A 105 -71.14 -29.95 54.88
CA TYR A 105 -71.01 -30.53 56.19
C TYR A 105 -72.18 -30.10 57.09
N THR A 106 -72.63 -31.00 57.94
CA THR A 106 -73.64 -30.79 58.96
C THR A 106 -73.00 -30.92 60.33
N GLY A 107 -73.06 -29.85 61.13
CA GLY A 107 -72.71 -29.87 62.54
C GLY A 107 -73.95 -30.14 63.39
N ARG A 108 -73.79 -30.92 64.46
CA ARG A 108 -74.87 -31.24 65.41
C ARG A 108 -74.37 -31.19 66.84
N ILE A 109 -75.08 -30.44 67.69
CA ILE A 109 -75.04 -30.57 69.14
C ILE A 109 -76.32 -31.27 69.60
N THR A 110 -76.19 -32.40 70.27
CA THR A 110 -77.37 -33.17 70.74
C THR A 110 -77.90 -32.69 72.08
N THR A 111 -79.17 -32.98 72.37
CA THR A 111 -79.84 -32.85 73.67
C THR A 111 -79.17 -33.63 74.82
N THR A 112 -78.16 -34.46 74.56
CA THR A 112 -77.37 -35.09 75.63
C THR A 112 -76.35 -34.16 76.29
N VAL A 113 -76.08 -32.99 75.67
CA VAL A 113 -75.22 -31.95 76.24
C VAL A 113 -75.98 -31.20 77.33
N LYS A 114 -75.33 -30.99 78.48
CA LYS A 114 -75.94 -30.38 79.67
C LYS A 114 -75.11 -29.24 80.24
N ASP A 115 -75.77 -28.32 80.92
CA ASP A 115 -75.14 -27.30 81.75
C ASP A 115 -74.52 -27.91 83.04
N MET A 116 -73.93 -27.06 83.89
CA MET A 116 -73.37 -27.47 85.18
C MET A 116 -74.42 -27.91 86.22
N MET A 117 -75.69 -27.52 86.05
CA MET A 117 -76.82 -27.89 86.91
C MET A 117 -77.54 -29.16 86.44
N GLY A 118 -77.19 -29.68 85.26
CA GLY A 118 -77.75 -30.89 84.67
C GLY A 118 -78.90 -30.65 83.69
N ASN A 119 -79.24 -29.40 83.38
CA ASN A 119 -80.24 -29.06 82.36
C ASN A 119 -79.67 -29.37 80.98
N ALA A 120 -80.44 -30.09 80.17
CA ALA A 120 -80.07 -30.43 78.81
C ALA A 120 -80.42 -29.28 77.84
N ILE A 121 -79.70 -29.20 76.72
CA ILE A 121 -80.19 -28.46 75.56
C ILE A 121 -81.55 -29.09 75.17
N GLN A 122 -82.56 -28.25 74.96
CA GLN A 122 -83.95 -28.72 74.79
C GLN A 122 -84.19 -29.43 73.46
N GLU A 123 -83.48 -29.03 72.40
CA GLU A 123 -83.53 -29.66 71.08
C GLU A 123 -82.13 -29.80 70.49
N ASP A 124 -81.95 -30.74 69.57
CA ASP A 124 -80.66 -30.88 68.88
C ASP A 124 -80.41 -29.65 68.00
N TYR A 125 -79.31 -28.95 68.26
CA TYR A 125 -78.90 -27.82 67.44
C TYR A 125 -78.14 -28.33 66.21
N VAL A 126 -78.70 -28.13 65.02
CA VAL A 126 -78.13 -28.58 63.75
C VAL A 126 -77.88 -27.39 62.84
N TRP A 127 -76.68 -27.29 62.29
CA TRP A 127 -76.32 -26.28 61.28
C TRP A 127 -75.54 -26.92 60.15
N THR A 128 -75.47 -26.23 59.03
CA THR A 128 -74.74 -26.68 57.84
C THR A 128 -73.70 -25.66 57.41
N PHE A 129 -72.67 -26.10 56.71
CA PHE A 129 -71.72 -25.23 56.01
C PHE A 129 -71.10 -25.98 54.84
N SER A 130 -70.65 -25.30 53.79
CA SER A 130 -70.01 -25.93 52.64
C SER A 130 -68.57 -25.46 52.43
N THR A 131 -67.70 -26.39 52.07
CA THR A 131 -66.34 -26.11 51.61
C THR A 131 -66.35 -25.70 50.14
N ASP A 132 -65.46 -24.79 49.75
CA ASP A 132 -65.39 -24.30 48.37
C ASP A 132 -64.91 -25.40 47.39
N ALA A 133 -65.18 -25.22 46.10
CA ALA A 133 -64.65 -26.11 45.06
C ALA A 133 -63.15 -25.84 44.80
N THR A 134 -62.44 -26.79 44.19
CA THR A 134 -61.04 -26.60 43.80
C THR A 134 -60.93 -25.69 42.57
N PRO A 135 -60.03 -24.69 42.57
CA PRO A 135 -59.76 -23.89 41.40
C PRO A 135 -59.29 -24.71 40.20
N ALA A 136 -59.86 -24.42 39.03
CA ALA A 136 -59.49 -25.02 37.74
C ALA A 136 -59.55 -23.98 36.62
N VAL A 137 -58.69 -24.12 35.62
CA VAL A 137 -58.71 -23.31 34.39
C VAL A 137 -59.74 -23.91 33.44
N THR A 138 -60.69 -23.09 32.98
CA THR A 138 -61.79 -23.51 32.10
C THR A 138 -61.55 -23.12 30.64
N LEU A 139 -60.76 -22.08 30.40
CA LEU A 139 -60.50 -21.55 29.06
C LEU A 139 -59.14 -20.87 29.00
N THR A 140 -58.42 -21.00 27.88
CA THR A 140 -57.20 -20.24 27.60
C THR A 140 -57.29 -19.55 26.25
N SER A 141 -56.60 -18.41 26.11
CA SER A 141 -56.31 -17.81 24.81
C SER A 141 -54.84 -17.39 24.81
N PRO A 142 -53.98 -17.93 23.93
CA PRO A 142 -54.29 -18.96 22.92
C PRO A 142 -54.81 -20.28 23.51
N PHE A 143 -55.57 -21.02 22.71
CA PHE A 143 -55.97 -22.38 23.03
C PHE A 143 -54.75 -23.30 23.10
N ASN A 144 -54.87 -24.42 23.82
CA ASN A 144 -53.79 -25.40 23.86
C ASN A 144 -53.49 -25.94 22.45
N ASN A 145 -52.22 -25.89 22.07
CA ASN A 145 -51.67 -26.18 20.75
C ASN A 145 -52.17 -25.26 19.61
N GLU A 146 -52.67 -24.06 19.93
CA GLU A 146 -53.00 -23.06 18.89
C GLU A 146 -51.72 -22.65 18.14
N ALA A 147 -51.79 -22.68 16.80
CA ALA A 147 -50.69 -22.30 15.92
C ALA A 147 -50.99 -20.97 15.22
N GLY A 148 -49.94 -20.28 14.76
CA GLY A 148 -50.12 -19.04 14.01
C GLY A 148 -50.49 -17.83 14.88
N VAL A 149 -50.24 -17.91 16.19
CA VAL A 149 -50.59 -16.87 17.15
C VAL A 149 -49.85 -15.57 16.83
N LEU A 150 -50.54 -14.44 16.94
CA LEU A 150 -49.95 -13.11 16.77
C LEU A 150 -48.80 -12.86 17.76
N LEU A 151 -47.74 -12.20 17.29
CA LEU A 151 -46.55 -11.97 18.12
C LEU A 151 -46.81 -11.05 19.32
N ASN A 152 -47.82 -10.18 19.24
CA ASN A 152 -48.23 -9.29 20.33
C ASN A 152 -49.39 -9.84 21.18
N LYS A 153 -49.67 -11.14 21.11
CA LYS A 153 -50.81 -11.76 21.80
C LYS A 153 -50.67 -11.61 23.31
N VAL A 154 -51.71 -11.07 23.94
CA VAL A 154 -51.93 -11.16 25.39
C VAL A 154 -52.44 -12.56 25.70
N ILE A 155 -51.76 -13.25 26.61
CA ILE A 155 -52.08 -14.62 27.01
C ILE A 155 -53.10 -14.56 28.15
N THR A 156 -54.23 -15.24 28.03
CA THR A 156 -55.31 -15.20 29.02
C THR A 156 -55.71 -16.60 29.47
N ALA A 157 -56.15 -16.71 30.73
CA ALA A 157 -56.77 -17.90 31.28
C ALA A 157 -58.01 -17.52 32.12
N GLN A 158 -59.10 -18.26 31.97
CA GLN A 158 -60.31 -18.12 32.78
C GLN A 158 -60.36 -19.25 33.82
N PHE A 159 -60.64 -18.90 35.07
CA PHE A 159 -60.88 -19.86 36.14
C PHE A 159 -62.38 -20.16 36.30
N ASN A 160 -62.71 -21.35 36.84
CA ASN A 160 -64.08 -21.73 37.20
C ASN A 160 -64.67 -20.90 38.36
N MET A 161 -63.85 -20.09 39.05
CA MET A 161 -64.23 -19.27 40.20
C MET A 161 -63.30 -18.06 40.37
N ALA A 162 -63.68 -17.15 41.27
CA ALA A 162 -62.82 -16.06 41.71
C ALA A 162 -61.64 -16.58 42.56
N MET A 163 -60.46 -16.01 42.30
CA MET A 163 -59.17 -16.37 42.90
C MET A 163 -58.67 -15.26 43.80
N LEU A 164 -57.77 -15.58 44.71
CA LEU A 164 -57.12 -14.62 45.58
C LEU A 164 -56.06 -13.81 44.79
N PRO A 165 -56.28 -12.51 44.52
CA PRO A 165 -55.44 -11.76 43.57
C PRO A 165 -53.96 -11.68 43.96
N SER A 166 -53.64 -11.66 45.26
CA SER A 166 -52.24 -11.63 45.74
C SER A 166 -51.46 -12.91 45.38
N THR A 167 -52.15 -14.01 45.12
CA THR A 167 -51.57 -15.30 44.70
C THR A 167 -51.46 -15.45 43.19
N LEU A 168 -51.86 -14.43 42.41
CA LEU A 168 -51.77 -14.43 40.94
C LEU A 168 -50.75 -13.39 40.49
N ASN A 169 -49.49 -13.80 40.44
CA ASN A 169 -48.36 -12.95 40.09
C ASN A 169 -47.33 -13.72 39.22
N GLY A 170 -46.18 -13.11 38.93
CA GLY A 170 -45.14 -13.70 38.06
C GLY A 170 -44.47 -14.97 38.60
N THR A 171 -44.74 -15.37 39.85
CA THR A 171 -44.30 -16.67 40.39
C THR A 171 -45.30 -17.79 40.15
N THR A 172 -46.59 -17.44 40.02
CA THR A 172 -47.68 -18.40 39.86
C THR A 172 -48.19 -18.52 38.44
N PHE A 173 -47.91 -17.53 37.58
CA PHE A 173 -48.05 -17.62 36.13
C PHE A 173 -46.68 -17.39 35.48
N THR A 174 -46.25 -18.31 34.62
CA THR A 174 -45.02 -18.16 33.82
C THR A 174 -45.27 -18.47 32.37
N LEU A 175 -44.67 -17.71 31.47
CA LEU A 175 -44.57 -18.03 30.05
C LEU A 175 -43.12 -18.34 29.70
N LYS A 176 -42.85 -19.44 29.01
CA LYS A 176 -41.49 -19.85 28.63
C LYS A 176 -41.40 -20.24 27.16
N ASN A 177 -40.28 -19.88 26.53
CA ASN A 177 -39.80 -20.51 25.28
C ASN A 177 -38.76 -21.57 25.67
N GLY A 178 -39.16 -22.84 25.63
CA GLY A 178 -38.35 -23.93 26.20
C GLY A 178 -38.05 -23.69 27.69
N THR A 179 -36.79 -23.48 28.04
CA THR A 179 -36.37 -23.16 29.41
C THR A 179 -36.31 -21.65 29.70
N THR A 180 -36.41 -20.80 28.67
CA THR A 180 -36.19 -19.36 28.78
C THR A 180 -37.50 -18.64 29.18
N PRO A 181 -37.53 -17.90 30.30
CA PRO A 181 -38.72 -17.14 30.69
C PRO A 181 -38.95 -15.92 29.79
N VAL A 182 -40.22 -15.67 29.47
CA VAL A 182 -40.68 -14.43 28.82
C VAL A 182 -41.11 -13.46 29.92
N LEU A 183 -40.59 -12.23 29.87
CA LEU A 183 -40.99 -11.18 30.78
C LEU A 183 -42.33 -10.58 30.36
N GLY A 184 -43.18 -10.27 31.34
CA GLY A 184 -44.51 -9.73 31.11
C GLY A 184 -45.17 -9.30 32.40
N THR A 185 -46.33 -8.68 32.25
CA THR A 185 -47.15 -8.22 33.38
C THR A 185 -48.34 -9.15 33.55
N VAL A 186 -48.52 -9.65 34.77
CA VAL A 186 -49.69 -10.45 35.14
C VAL A 186 -50.76 -9.51 35.70
N SER A 187 -51.99 -9.64 35.22
CA SER A 187 -53.15 -8.94 35.79
C SER A 187 -54.33 -9.90 35.93
N TYR A 188 -55.19 -9.64 36.91
CA TYR A 188 -56.33 -10.47 37.23
C TYR A 188 -57.58 -9.63 37.47
N ASN A 189 -58.70 -10.00 36.84
CA ASN A 189 -59.99 -9.34 37.02
C ASN A 189 -61.15 -10.35 36.96
N GLY A 190 -61.96 -10.40 38.02
CA GLY A 190 -63.10 -11.29 38.13
C GLY A 190 -62.65 -12.75 38.19
N THR A 191 -62.76 -13.48 37.08
CA THR A 191 -62.27 -14.86 36.90
C THR A 191 -61.17 -14.97 35.84
N ASN A 192 -60.75 -13.85 35.24
CA ASN A 192 -59.84 -13.82 34.10
C ASN A 192 -58.45 -13.34 34.52
N LEU A 193 -57.46 -14.16 34.24
CA LEU A 193 -56.05 -13.84 34.29
C LEU A 193 -55.58 -13.41 32.91
N SER A 194 -54.74 -12.38 32.83
CA SER A 194 -54.03 -12.03 31.61
C SER A 194 -52.54 -11.78 31.88
N PHE A 195 -51.72 -12.15 30.91
CA PHE A 195 -50.29 -11.93 30.86
C PHE A 195 -49.96 -11.19 29.56
N ALA A 196 -49.47 -9.96 29.69
CA ALA A 196 -49.01 -9.16 28.56
C ALA A 196 -47.47 -9.21 28.51
N PRO A 197 -46.87 -9.87 27.50
CA PRO A 197 -45.42 -9.84 27.28
C PRO A 197 -44.90 -8.40 27.17
N THR A 198 -43.73 -8.09 27.75
CA THR A 198 -43.12 -6.75 27.65
C THR A 198 -42.54 -6.46 26.26
N VAL A 199 -42.27 -7.51 25.50
CA VAL A 199 -41.80 -7.46 24.10
C VAL A 199 -42.63 -8.45 23.28
N ASN A 200 -42.75 -8.18 21.97
CA ASN A 200 -43.39 -9.14 21.06
C ASN A 200 -42.70 -10.49 21.16
N LEU A 201 -43.50 -11.54 21.13
CA LEU A 201 -43.04 -12.92 21.06
C LEU A 201 -42.25 -13.14 19.76
N LEU A 202 -41.29 -14.06 19.82
CA LEU A 202 -40.51 -14.48 18.65
C LEU A 202 -41.43 -15.21 17.67
N SER A 203 -41.18 -15.09 16.37
CA SER A 203 -41.92 -15.81 15.33
C SER A 203 -41.56 -17.30 15.29
N GLU A 204 -42.48 -18.12 14.79
CA GLU A 204 -42.27 -19.58 14.61
C GLU A 204 -41.75 -20.29 15.87
N THR A 205 -42.18 -19.83 17.04
CA THR A 205 -41.65 -20.24 18.34
C THR A 205 -42.75 -20.87 19.18
N GLU A 206 -42.48 -22.04 19.78
CA GLU A 206 -43.36 -22.67 20.76
C GLU A 206 -43.17 -22.04 22.14
N TYR A 207 -44.29 -21.66 22.76
CA TYR A 207 -44.34 -21.17 24.13
C TYR A 207 -45.17 -22.11 25.00
N THR A 208 -44.72 -22.31 26.23
CA THR A 208 -45.45 -23.01 27.29
C THR A 208 -45.87 -22.01 28.36
N ALA A 209 -47.17 -21.89 28.61
CA ALA A 209 -47.71 -21.14 29.73
C ALA A 209 -48.06 -22.10 30.87
N THR A 210 -47.69 -21.75 32.09
CA THR A 210 -47.92 -22.54 33.30
C THR A 210 -48.59 -21.69 34.36
N ILE A 211 -49.71 -22.18 34.91
CA ILE A 211 -50.28 -21.70 36.16
C ILE A 211 -49.99 -22.75 37.24
N THR A 212 -49.28 -22.36 38.29
CA THR A 212 -48.81 -23.29 39.33
C THR A 212 -49.87 -23.54 40.41
N THR A 213 -49.68 -24.58 41.23
CA THR A 213 -50.45 -24.84 42.46
C THR A 213 -50.36 -23.73 43.51
N GLY A 214 -49.49 -22.73 43.32
CA GLY A 214 -49.44 -21.53 44.15
C GLY A 214 -50.65 -20.60 44.00
N ALA A 215 -51.40 -20.70 42.89
CA ALA A 215 -52.64 -19.96 42.68
C ALA A 215 -53.78 -20.53 43.56
N LYS A 216 -54.44 -19.67 44.35
CA LYS A 216 -55.44 -20.08 45.35
C LYS A 216 -56.80 -19.41 45.16
N SER A 217 -57.88 -20.08 45.56
CA SER A 217 -59.21 -19.47 45.69
C SER A 217 -59.22 -18.39 46.79
N LEU A 218 -60.29 -17.60 46.88
CA LEU A 218 -60.49 -16.65 47.98
C LEU A 218 -60.49 -17.33 49.37
N ALA A 219 -60.90 -18.60 49.44
CA ALA A 219 -60.86 -19.44 50.64
C ALA A 219 -59.47 -20.06 50.93
N GLY A 220 -58.46 -19.76 50.11
CA GLY A 220 -57.08 -20.22 50.27
C GLY A 220 -56.79 -21.63 49.73
N ILE A 221 -57.71 -22.22 48.96
CA ILE A 221 -57.56 -23.56 48.39
C ILE A 221 -56.66 -23.48 47.13
N PRO A 222 -55.52 -24.19 47.05
CA PRO A 222 -54.67 -24.20 45.87
C PRO A 222 -55.29 -24.98 44.71
N MET A 223 -54.82 -24.73 43.49
CA MET A 223 -55.09 -25.63 42.35
C MET A 223 -54.59 -27.05 42.64
N ALA A 224 -55.29 -28.06 42.13
CA ALA A 224 -54.96 -29.47 42.37
C ALA A 224 -53.63 -29.91 41.74
N ALA A 225 -53.26 -29.32 40.60
CA ALA A 225 -52.00 -29.53 39.89
C ALA A 225 -51.63 -28.25 39.12
N ASN A 226 -50.38 -28.17 38.64
CA ASN A 226 -50.01 -27.14 37.68
C ASN A 226 -50.85 -27.33 36.40
N TYR A 227 -51.37 -26.24 35.86
CA TYR A 227 -52.04 -26.22 34.57
C TYR A 227 -51.08 -25.68 33.52
N GLU A 228 -50.77 -26.51 32.52
CA GLU A 228 -49.85 -26.16 31.44
C GLU A 228 -50.54 -26.26 30.09
N TRP A 229 -50.27 -25.28 29.22
CA TRP A 229 -50.68 -25.34 27.83
C TRP A 229 -49.61 -24.72 26.93
N LYS A 230 -49.63 -25.14 25.67
CA LYS A 230 -48.67 -24.71 24.66
C LYS A 230 -49.36 -23.96 23.54
N PHE A 231 -48.62 -23.10 22.85
CA PHE A 231 -49.03 -22.50 21.58
C PHE A 231 -47.80 -22.13 20.77
N SER A 232 -47.95 -21.96 19.46
CA SER A 232 -46.88 -21.51 18.58
C SER A 232 -47.24 -20.21 17.87
N THR A 233 -46.29 -19.28 17.86
CA THR A 233 -46.41 -18.03 17.10
C THR A 233 -46.27 -18.27 15.60
N GLY A 234 -46.94 -17.46 14.80
CA GLY A 234 -46.84 -17.58 13.34
C GLY A 234 -45.54 -17.01 12.76
N GLN A 235 -45.35 -17.27 11.46
CA GLN A 235 -44.23 -16.74 10.69
C GLN A 235 -44.48 -15.28 10.28
N VAL A 236 -43.41 -14.48 10.22
CA VAL A 236 -43.45 -13.08 9.76
C VAL A 236 -43.29 -13.02 8.24
N PRO A 237 -44.16 -12.29 7.53
CA PRO A 237 -43.97 -12.01 6.11
C PRO A 237 -42.67 -11.25 5.81
N ALA A 238 -41.94 -11.72 4.81
CA ALA A 238 -40.72 -11.08 4.30
C ALA A 238 -40.68 -11.14 2.77
N VAL A 239 -40.14 -10.09 2.15
CA VAL A 239 -39.88 -10.07 0.70
C VAL A 239 -38.56 -10.80 0.43
N LEU A 240 -38.60 -11.82 -0.41
CA LEU A 240 -37.46 -12.62 -0.83
C LEU A 240 -36.73 -12.04 -2.05
N SER A 241 -37.47 -11.49 -3.00
CA SER A 241 -36.91 -10.92 -4.23
C SER A 241 -37.84 -9.88 -4.84
N THR A 242 -37.28 -8.94 -5.60
CA THR A 242 -38.03 -7.95 -6.38
C THR A 242 -37.60 -7.94 -7.83
N ASP A 243 -38.50 -7.54 -8.72
CA ASP A 243 -38.20 -7.21 -10.10
C ASP A 243 -38.87 -5.88 -10.46
N PRO A 244 -38.13 -4.80 -10.73
CA PRO A 244 -36.66 -4.74 -10.81
C PRO A 244 -35.96 -5.01 -9.47
N LEU A 245 -34.72 -5.47 -9.56
CA LEU A 245 -33.81 -5.57 -8.41
C LEU A 245 -33.53 -4.17 -7.83
N ASN A 246 -33.16 -4.11 -6.55
CA ASN A 246 -32.79 -2.85 -5.91
C ASN A 246 -31.59 -2.20 -6.63
N ASN A 247 -31.70 -0.91 -6.93
CA ASN A 247 -30.79 -0.10 -7.73
C ASN A 247 -30.61 -0.56 -9.19
N ALA A 248 -31.56 -1.33 -9.74
CA ALA A 248 -31.54 -1.65 -11.17
C ALA A 248 -31.59 -0.37 -12.00
N ILE A 249 -30.76 -0.31 -13.05
CA ILE A 249 -30.75 0.76 -14.05
C ILE A 249 -31.29 0.22 -15.37
N SER A 250 -31.64 1.12 -16.29
CA SER A 250 -32.14 0.76 -17.63
C SER A 250 -33.42 -0.08 -17.60
N VAL A 251 -34.28 0.12 -16.60
CA VAL A 251 -35.56 -0.59 -16.49
C VAL A 251 -36.50 -0.17 -17.63
N PRO A 252 -37.13 -1.12 -18.37
CA PRO A 252 -38.12 -0.81 -19.40
C PRO A 252 -39.24 0.11 -18.90
N LEU A 253 -39.73 1.00 -19.77
CA LEU A 253 -40.74 2.00 -19.37
C LEU A 253 -42.11 1.37 -19.12
N ASP A 254 -42.38 0.21 -19.69
CA ASP A 254 -43.60 -0.61 -19.53
C ASP A 254 -43.45 -1.67 -18.43
N LYS A 255 -42.40 -1.59 -17.59
CA LYS A 255 -42.09 -2.60 -16.59
C LYS A 255 -43.22 -2.76 -15.58
N ILE A 256 -43.68 -4.00 -15.42
CA ILE A 256 -44.47 -4.45 -14.26
C ILE A 256 -43.51 -4.66 -13.09
N ILE A 257 -43.80 -4.03 -11.96
CA ILE A 257 -42.97 -4.09 -10.76
C ILE A 257 -43.51 -5.22 -9.89
N SER A 258 -42.65 -6.13 -9.44
CA SER A 258 -43.06 -7.28 -8.64
C SER A 258 -42.19 -7.52 -7.41
N ALA A 259 -42.77 -8.24 -6.45
CA ALA A 259 -42.11 -8.71 -5.24
C ALA A 259 -42.61 -10.12 -4.88
N ARG A 260 -41.70 -11.00 -4.47
CA ARG A 260 -42.02 -12.34 -4.00
C ARG A 260 -41.90 -12.40 -2.49
N PHE A 261 -42.91 -12.93 -1.81
CA PHE A 261 -42.89 -13.16 -0.36
C PHE A 261 -42.40 -14.57 0.00
N ASN A 262 -41.94 -14.72 1.25
CA ASN A 262 -41.57 -16.02 1.84
C ASN A 262 -42.76 -16.93 2.14
N MET A 263 -43.97 -16.40 2.07
CA MET A 263 -45.22 -17.10 2.34
C MET A 263 -46.36 -16.52 1.50
N THR A 264 -47.52 -17.17 1.54
CA THR A 264 -48.76 -16.54 1.09
C THR A 264 -49.16 -15.43 2.06
N MET A 265 -49.81 -14.39 1.55
CA MET A 265 -50.24 -13.17 2.22
C MET A 265 -51.76 -13.10 2.24
N ASP A 266 -52.33 -12.33 3.16
CA ASP A 266 -53.75 -11.95 3.13
C ASP A 266 -53.97 -10.98 1.93
N PRO A 267 -54.72 -11.38 0.88
CA PRO A 267 -54.94 -10.55 -0.29
C PRO A 267 -55.59 -9.20 0.04
N LEU A 268 -56.43 -9.13 1.08
CA LEU A 268 -57.10 -7.88 1.46
C LEU A 268 -56.11 -6.87 2.06
N SER A 269 -55.08 -7.36 2.75
CA SER A 269 -54.01 -6.53 3.33
C SER A 269 -53.09 -5.90 2.28
N LEU A 270 -53.07 -6.45 1.06
CA LEU A 270 -52.21 -6.02 -0.04
C LEU A 270 -52.85 -4.95 -0.93
N MET A 271 -54.09 -4.54 -0.65
CA MET A 271 -54.81 -3.54 -1.43
C MET A 271 -54.48 -2.11 -1.00
N GLY A 272 -54.83 -1.13 -1.84
CA GLY A 272 -54.68 0.30 -1.52
C GLY A 272 -53.22 0.76 -1.56
N THR A 273 -52.76 1.42 -0.50
CA THR A 273 -51.40 2.01 -0.42
C THR A 273 -50.34 1.04 0.10
N THR A 274 -50.68 -0.23 0.34
CA THR A 274 -49.74 -1.25 0.84
C THR A 274 -48.54 -1.41 -0.07
N PHE A 275 -48.75 -1.51 -1.39
CA PHE A 275 -47.69 -1.51 -2.40
C PHE A 275 -47.80 -0.25 -3.25
N SER A 276 -46.80 0.63 -3.13
CA SER A 276 -46.78 1.92 -3.82
C SER A 276 -45.47 2.17 -4.55
N ILE A 277 -45.55 2.91 -5.65
CA ILE A 277 -44.40 3.37 -6.44
C ILE A 277 -44.43 4.90 -6.44
N LYS A 278 -43.29 5.55 -6.19
CA LYS A 278 -43.16 7.02 -6.20
C LYS A 278 -41.96 7.48 -7.02
N GLN A 279 -42.14 8.59 -7.71
CA GLN A 279 -41.06 9.42 -8.27
C GLN A 279 -40.79 10.55 -7.27
N GLY A 280 -39.75 10.43 -6.46
CA GLY A 280 -39.54 11.34 -5.33
C GLY A 280 -40.75 11.33 -4.39
N THR A 281 -41.49 12.44 -4.31
CA THR A 281 -42.73 12.56 -3.52
C THR A 281 -44.00 12.25 -4.30
N THR A 282 -43.93 12.16 -5.63
CA THR A 282 -45.10 12.02 -6.51
C THR A 282 -45.48 10.54 -6.67
N PRO A 283 -46.73 10.13 -6.36
CA PRO A 283 -47.17 8.75 -6.56
C PRO A 283 -47.34 8.41 -8.05
N VAL A 284 -46.96 7.19 -8.41
CA VAL A 284 -47.32 6.57 -9.68
C VAL A 284 -48.62 5.79 -9.47
N TYR A 285 -49.61 6.03 -10.33
CA TYR A 285 -50.87 5.30 -10.28
C TYR A 285 -50.78 3.97 -11.04
N GLY A 286 -51.47 2.96 -10.56
CA GLY A 286 -51.46 1.61 -11.11
C GLY A 286 -52.42 0.69 -10.39
N SER A 287 -52.49 -0.56 -10.84
CA SER A 287 -53.25 -1.62 -10.19
C SER A 287 -52.30 -2.61 -9.50
N VAL A 288 -52.75 -3.16 -8.37
CA VAL A 288 -52.04 -4.22 -7.66
C VAL A 288 -52.74 -5.55 -7.92
N THR A 289 -51.97 -6.58 -8.31
CA THR A 289 -52.45 -7.95 -8.43
C THR A 289 -51.57 -8.88 -7.61
N TYR A 290 -52.15 -9.96 -7.09
CA TYR A 290 -51.47 -10.89 -6.19
C TYR A 290 -51.79 -12.32 -6.61
N ASN A 291 -50.77 -13.15 -6.78
CA ASN A 291 -50.90 -14.56 -7.19
C ASN A 291 -49.88 -15.45 -6.47
N GLY A 292 -50.35 -16.41 -5.68
CA GLY A 292 -49.46 -17.32 -4.96
C GLY A 292 -48.64 -16.58 -3.90
N THR A 293 -47.35 -16.37 -4.12
CA THR A 293 -46.49 -15.53 -3.26
C THR A 293 -45.97 -14.29 -3.96
N ASP A 294 -46.37 -14.06 -5.22
CA ASP A 294 -45.92 -12.96 -6.05
C ASP A 294 -46.95 -11.84 -6.07
N LEU A 295 -46.49 -10.63 -5.76
CA LEU A 295 -47.23 -9.38 -5.80
C LEU A 295 -46.75 -8.56 -7.00
N PHE A 296 -47.68 -7.98 -7.75
CA PHE A 296 -47.39 -7.18 -8.93
C PHE A 296 -48.07 -5.81 -8.81
N PHE A 297 -47.35 -4.77 -9.22
CA PHE A 297 -47.86 -3.43 -9.45
C PHE A 297 -47.74 -3.15 -10.94
N ILE A 298 -48.88 -2.93 -11.59
CA ILE A 298 -48.98 -2.61 -13.02
C ILE A 298 -49.26 -1.11 -13.12
N PRO A 299 -48.28 -0.28 -13.52
CA PRO A 299 -48.50 1.15 -13.74
C PRO A 299 -49.63 1.40 -14.74
N SER A 300 -50.44 2.43 -14.54
CA SER A 300 -51.56 2.78 -15.43
C SER A 300 -51.11 3.31 -16.80
N GLY A 301 -49.82 3.63 -16.94
CA GLY A 301 -49.17 4.01 -18.18
C GLY A 301 -47.66 3.83 -18.05
N ASN A 302 -46.93 4.03 -19.15
CA ASN A 302 -45.48 3.91 -19.14
C ASN A 302 -44.84 4.86 -18.11
N LEU A 303 -43.85 4.33 -17.40
CA LEU A 303 -42.99 5.12 -16.53
C LEU A 303 -42.19 6.14 -17.36
N LEU A 304 -41.92 7.30 -16.77
CA LEU A 304 -41.07 8.32 -17.38
C LEU A 304 -39.64 7.79 -17.57
N PRO A 305 -38.96 8.14 -18.68
CA PRO A 305 -37.58 7.74 -18.93
C PRO A 305 -36.58 8.43 -17.99
N SER A 306 -35.40 7.85 -17.81
CA SER A 306 -34.30 8.36 -16.98
C SER A 306 -34.73 8.83 -15.58
N THR A 307 -35.71 8.15 -14.98
CA THR A 307 -36.35 8.57 -13.74
C THR A 307 -36.13 7.52 -12.66
N GLU A 308 -35.65 7.95 -11.49
CA GLU A 308 -35.57 7.10 -10.31
C GLU A 308 -36.97 6.96 -9.67
N TYR A 309 -37.40 5.72 -9.48
CA TYR A 309 -38.59 5.36 -8.74
C TYR A 309 -38.22 4.64 -7.43
N THR A 310 -38.99 4.92 -6.40
CA THR A 310 -38.95 4.21 -5.11
C THR A 310 -40.22 3.38 -4.99
N ALA A 311 -40.05 2.07 -4.85
CA ALA A 311 -41.10 1.12 -4.56
C ALA A 311 -41.13 0.81 -3.06
N THR A 312 -42.32 0.67 -2.50
CA THR A 312 -42.52 0.44 -1.07
C THR A 312 -43.65 -0.55 -0.85
N ILE A 313 -43.36 -1.63 -0.13
CA ILE A 313 -44.36 -2.49 0.50
C ILE A 313 -44.31 -2.18 1.99
N ASN A 314 -45.39 -1.64 2.56
CA ASN A 314 -45.39 -1.19 3.95
C ASN A 314 -45.91 -2.26 4.93
N THR A 315 -45.81 -1.99 6.24
CA THR A 315 -46.21 -2.92 7.31
C THR A 315 -47.71 -3.25 7.38
N THR A 316 -48.57 -2.67 6.54
CA THR A 316 -49.99 -3.09 6.48
C THR A 316 -50.18 -4.41 5.75
N ALA A 317 -49.17 -4.89 5.00
CA ALA A 317 -49.14 -6.24 4.44
C ALA A 317 -49.05 -7.30 5.55
N LYS A 318 -49.95 -8.28 5.54
CA LYS A 318 -50.10 -9.29 6.58
C LYS A 318 -50.11 -10.72 6.04
N SER A 319 -49.69 -11.67 6.88
CA SER A 319 -49.94 -13.09 6.66
C SER A 319 -51.46 -13.40 6.70
N PRO A 320 -51.90 -14.58 6.22
CA PRO A 320 -53.28 -15.04 6.37
C PRO A 320 -53.77 -15.10 7.82
N THR A 321 -52.86 -15.18 8.79
CA THR A 321 -53.17 -15.17 10.23
C THR A 321 -53.12 -13.78 10.85
N GLY A 322 -52.90 -12.73 10.05
CA GLY A 322 -52.92 -11.33 10.48
C GLY A 322 -51.60 -10.77 11.02
N ILE A 323 -50.49 -11.51 10.88
CA ILE A 323 -49.15 -11.05 11.32
C ILE A 323 -48.59 -10.06 10.28
N PRO A 324 -48.31 -8.80 10.64
CA PRO A 324 -47.76 -7.82 9.71
C PRO A 324 -46.28 -8.09 9.37
N MET A 325 -45.80 -7.51 8.28
CA MET A 325 -44.36 -7.37 8.04
C MET A 325 -43.68 -6.64 9.20
N ALA A 326 -42.43 -7.02 9.52
CA ALA A 326 -41.68 -6.40 10.61
C ALA A 326 -41.32 -4.93 10.34
N ALA A 327 -41.12 -4.57 9.08
CA ALA A 327 -40.79 -3.21 8.63
C ALA A 327 -41.22 -3.03 7.16
N ASP A 328 -41.28 -1.77 6.72
CA ASP A 328 -41.46 -1.44 5.31
C ASP A 328 -40.30 -1.99 4.47
N TYR A 329 -40.61 -2.61 3.35
CA TYR A 329 -39.63 -3.04 2.35
C TYR A 329 -39.56 -2.00 1.23
N VAL A 330 -38.42 -1.32 1.13
CA VAL A 330 -38.18 -0.22 0.19
C VAL A 330 -37.06 -0.57 -0.76
N TRP A 331 -37.27 -0.37 -2.06
CA TRP A 331 -36.23 -0.51 -3.07
C TRP A 331 -36.37 0.56 -4.15
N LYS A 332 -35.27 0.82 -4.85
CA LYS A 332 -35.19 1.82 -5.91
C LYS A 332 -34.86 1.18 -7.24
N PHE A 333 -35.27 1.83 -8.33
CA PHE A 333 -34.84 1.49 -9.67
C PHE A 333 -34.90 2.73 -10.57
N THR A 334 -34.09 2.75 -11.62
CA THR A 334 -34.05 3.83 -12.61
C THR A 334 -34.47 3.30 -13.97
N THR A 335 -35.46 3.96 -14.57
CA THR A 335 -35.93 3.62 -15.91
C THR A 335 -34.92 3.94 -16.98
N LEU A 336 -35.03 3.24 -18.11
CA LEU A 336 -34.17 3.43 -19.26
C LEU A 336 -34.22 4.86 -19.79
N SER A 337 -33.08 5.31 -20.30
CA SER A 337 -33.00 6.57 -21.02
C SER A 337 -33.54 6.39 -22.43
N THR A 338 -34.25 7.39 -22.94
CA THR A 338 -34.67 7.50 -24.35
C THR A 338 -33.71 8.34 -25.18
N THR A 339 -32.65 8.89 -24.59
CA THR A 339 -31.65 9.67 -25.32
C THR A 339 -30.62 8.75 -25.98
N ALA A 340 -30.34 8.96 -27.26
CA ALA A 340 -29.23 8.30 -27.94
C ALA A 340 -27.89 8.68 -27.27
N PRO A 341 -26.95 7.73 -27.12
CA PRO A 341 -25.60 8.05 -26.66
C PRO A 341 -24.90 8.97 -27.66
N THR A 342 -23.99 9.81 -27.16
CA THR A 342 -23.06 10.61 -27.98
C THR A 342 -21.62 10.35 -27.55
N VAL A 343 -20.66 10.60 -28.44
CA VAL A 343 -19.23 10.60 -28.11
C VAL A 343 -18.87 12.01 -27.65
N THR A 344 -18.38 12.13 -26.41
CA THR A 344 -18.07 13.42 -25.76
C THR A 344 -16.63 13.86 -25.99
N SER A 345 -15.70 12.92 -26.17
CA SER A 345 -14.30 13.21 -26.51
C SER A 345 -13.61 12.01 -27.15
N THR A 346 -12.58 12.26 -27.95
CA THR A 346 -11.69 11.22 -28.50
C THR A 346 -10.23 11.56 -28.24
N SER A 347 -9.37 10.54 -28.17
CA SER A 347 -7.92 10.71 -28.20
C SER A 347 -7.33 9.66 -29.16
N PRO A 348 -6.73 10.06 -30.29
CA PRO A 348 -6.50 11.44 -30.72
C PRO A 348 -7.78 12.25 -30.94
N PHE A 349 -7.67 13.57 -30.80
CA PHE A 349 -8.73 14.50 -31.18
C PHE A 349 -8.93 14.46 -32.70
N ASN A 350 -10.12 14.86 -33.16
CA ASN A 350 -10.38 14.95 -34.59
C ASN A 350 -9.43 15.95 -35.25
N LEU A 351 -8.79 15.52 -36.33
CA LEU A 351 -7.74 16.21 -37.09
C LEU A 351 -6.45 16.47 -36.29
N GLU A 352 -6.21 15.77 -35.17
CA GLU A 352 -4.94 15.86 -34.46
C GLU A 352 -3.79 15.40 -35.37
N THR A 353 -2.73 16.21 -35.44
CA THR A 353 -1.50 15.90 -36.16
C THR A 353 -0.39 15.57 -35.17
N ALA A 354 0.72 15.01 -35.66
CA ALA A 354 1.86 14.62 -34.83
C ALA A 354 1.54 13.56 -33.75
N VAL A 355 0.55 12.71 -34.00
CA VAL A 355 0.20 11.62 -33.09
C VAL A 355 1.32 10.58 -33.06
N ILE A 356 1.78 10.20 -31.87
CA ILE A 356 2.81 9.16 -31.73
C ILE A 356 2.35 7.82 -32.33
N VAL A 357 3.28 7.06 -32.92
CA VAL A 357 2.94 5.80 -33.61
C VAL A 357 2.42 4.67 -32.71
N LYS A 358 2.67 4.75 -31.39
CA LYS A 358 2.19 3.78 -30.36
C LYS A 358 0.89 4.22 -29.69
N LYS A 359 0.09 5.04 -30.37
CA LYS A 359 -1.12 5.63 -29.78
C LYS A 359 -2.22 4.57 -29.59
N ILE A 360 -2.75 4.50 -28.36
CA ILE A 360 -4.04 3.87 -28.08
C ILE A 360 -5.13 4.86 -28.49
N VAL A 361 -6.04 4.41 -29.34
CA VAL A 361 -7.15 5.23 -29.82
C VAL A 361 -8.33 5.07 -28.85
N THR A 362 -8.82 6.17 -28.28
CA THR A 362 -9.88 6.16 -27.27
C THR A 362 -11.04 7.06 -27.65
N ALA A 363 -12.22 6.73 -27.11
CA ALA A 363 -13.43 7.53 -27.20
C ALA A 363 -14.23 7.43 -25.90
N LYS A 364 -14.80 8.56 -25.46
CA LYS A 364 -15.64 8.65 -24.26
C LYS A 364 -17.09 8.86 -24.65
N PHE A 365 -18.02 8.18 -24.00
CA PHE A 365 -19.46 8.31 -24.26
C PHE A 365 -20.15 9.20 -23.22
N SER A 366 -21.30 9.77 -23.59
CA SER A 366 -22.15 10.57 -22.70
C SER A 366 -22.87 9.75 -21.60
N MET A 367 -22.85 8.42 -21.73
CA MET A 367 -23.54 7.49 -20.85
C MET A 367 -22.92 6.09 -20.99
N LEU A 368 -23.28 5.17 -20.09
CA LEU A 368 -22.86 3.77 -20.17
C LEU A 368 -23.42 3.07 -21.41
N MET A 369 -22.55 2.34 -22.09
CA MET A 369 -22.81 1.57 -23.30
C MET A 369 -23.00 0.09 -22.98
N ASP A 370 -23.71 -0.64 -23.85
CA ASP A 370 -23.74 -2.10 -23.80
C ASP A 370 -22.41 -2.65 -24.36
N PRO A 371 -21.57 -3.28 -23.51
CA PRO A 371 -20.26 -3.78 -23.93
C PRO A 371 -20.33 -4.82 -25.05
N LEU A 372 -21.43 -5.58 -25.16
CA LEU A 372 -21.60 -6.58 -26.22
C LEU A 372 -21.73 -5.94 -27.60
N THR A 373 -22.20 -4.69 -27.65
CA THR A 373 -22.30 -3.92 -28.90
C THR A 373 -21.01 -3.18 -29.26
N LEU A 374 -19.97 -3.20 -28.42
CA LEU A 374 -18.69 -2.52 -28.67
C LEU A 374 -17.61 -3.53 -29.09
N ASN A 375 -17.54 -3.82 -30.38
CA ASN A 375 -16.67 -4.84 -30.96
C ASN A 375 -16.14 -4.41 -32.34
N GLY A 376 -15.41 -5.28 -33.03
CA GLY A 376 -14.75 -4.95 -34.31
C GLY A 376 -15.69 -4.58 -35.48
N SER A 377 -17.00 -4.77 -35.32
CA SER A 377 -18.01 -4.29 -36.28
C SER A 377 -18.53 -2.88 -35.98
N THR A 378 -18.38 -2.41 -34.74
CA THR A 378 -18.91 -1.13 -34.26
C THR A 378 -17.84 -0.11 -33.93
N PHE A 379 -16.60 -0.52 -33.72
CA PHE A 379 -15.44 0.35 -33.79
C PHE A 379 -14.48 -0.15 -34.87
N THR A 380 -14.11 0.72 -35.81
CA THR A 380 -13.12 0.43 -36.85
C THR A 380 -12.06 1.52 -36.92
N LEU A 381 -10.84 1.11 -37.29
CA LEU A 381 -9.73 2.01 -37.58
C LEU A 381 -9.17 1.66 -38.96
N TYR A 382 -9.08 2.63 -39.86
CA TYR A 382 -8.61 2.45 -41.23
C TYR A 382 -7.45 3.38 -41.57
N ARG A 383 -6.51 2.89 -42.37
CA ARG A 383 -5.51 3.68 -43.11
C ARG A 383 -5.88 3.67 -44.59
N GLY A 384 -6.46 4.77 -45.07
CA GLY A 384 -7.12 4.77 -46.39
C GLY A 384 -8.21 3.68 -46.44
N THR A 385 -8.05 2.69 -47.33
CA THR A 385 -8.98 1.55 -47.47
C THR A 385 -8.55 0.30 -46.69
N THR A 386 -7.38 0.31 -46.06
CA THR A 386 -6.86 -0.88 -45.36
C THR A 386 -7.21 -0.83 -43.86
N PRO A 387 -7.86 -1.87 -43.31
CA PRO A 387 -8.19 -1.91 -41.89
C PRO A 387 -6.93 -2.09 -41.02
N VAL A 388 -6.94 -1.48 -39.84
CA VAL A 388 -5.97 -1.70 -38.77
C VAL A 388 -6.60 -2.65 -37.77
N VAL A 389 -5.92 -3.77 -37.51
CA VAL A 389 -6.38 -4.75 -36.53
C VAL A 389 -5.86 -4.42 -35.13
N GLY A 390 -6.67 -4.68 -34.12
CA GLY A 390 -6.37 -4.38 -32.73
C GLY A 390 -7.40 -4.94 -31.78
N THR A 391 -7.18 -4.71 -30.49
CA THR A 391 -8.07 -5.15 -29.41
C THR A 391 -8.95 -4.00 -28.95
N ILE A 392 -10.23 -4.27 -28.72
CA ILE A 392 -11.19 -3.30 -28.17
C ILE A 392 -11.46 -3.66 -26.72
N THR A 393 -11.43 -2.65 -25.86
CA THR A 393 -11.79 -2.74 -24.44
C THR A 393 -12.72 -1.58 -24.08
N TYR A 394 -13.65 -1.83 -23.16
CA TYR A 394 -14.59 -0.84 -22.66
C TYR A 394 -14.65 -0.92 -21.13
N ASN A 395 -14.43 0.22 -20.46
CA ASN A 395 -14.45 0.32 -19.01
C ASN A 395 -15.12 1.63 -18.59
N GLY A 396 -16.14 1.56 -17.75
CA GLY A 396 -16.93 2.74 -17.38
C GLY A 396 -17.61 3.33 -18.61
N ASP A 397 -17.26 4.57 -18.96
CA ASP A 397 -17.72 5.30 -20.15
C ASP A 397 -16.64 5.45 -21.26
N ASP A 398 -15.47 4.82 -21.08
CA ASP A 398 -14.32 4.93 -21.96
C ASP A 398 -14.12 3.65 -22.81
N LEU A 399 -14.06 3.82 -24.13
CA LEU A 399 -13.66 2.84 -25.12
C LEU A 399 -12.18 3.02 -25.47
N SER A 400 -11.43 1.92 -25.53
CA SER A 400 -10.02 1.90 -25.94
C SER A 400 -9.76 0.84 -27.00
N PHE A 401 -9.13 1.26 -28.10
CA PHE A 401 -8.62 0.42 -29.18
C PHE A 401 -7.10 0.42 -29.18
N VAL A 402 -6.50 -0.76 -29.02
CA VAL A 402 -5.05 -0.98 -29.02
C VAL A 402 -4.67 -1.69 -30.33
N PRO A 403 -4.01 -1.01 -31.28
CA PRO A 403 -3.48 -1.66 -32.49
C PRO A 403 -2.51 -2.81 -32.16
N PHE A 404 -2.52 -3.90 -32.92
CA PHE A 404 -1.58 -5.02 -32.70
C PHE A 404 -0.13 -4.68 -33.06
N GLY A 405 0.08 -3.66 -33.89
CA GLY A 405 1.40 -3.14 -34.23
C GLY A 405 1.38 -1.62 -34.27
N ASP A 406 2.58 -1.02 -34.22
CA ASP A 406 2.75 0.43 -34.32
C ASP A 406 2.07 0.98 -35.58
N LEU A 407 1.42 2.13 -35.46
CA LEU A 407 0.86 2.86 -36.57
C LEU A 407 2.00 3.33 -37.50
N LEU A 408 1.73 3.41 -38.81
CA LEU A 408 2.70 3.93 -39.77
C LEU A 408 2.90 5.42 -39.52
N PRO A 409 4.15 5.94 -39.60
CA PRO A 409 4.43 7.35 -39.39
C PRO A 409 3.92 8.20 -40.57
N GLY A 410 3.59 9.47 -40.32
CA GLY A 410 3.10 10.43 -41.32
C GLY A 410 1.80 10.02 -42.04
N THR A 411 1.02 9.12 -41.45
CA THR A 411 -0.13 8.48 -42.11
C THR A 411 -1.43 8.97 -41.48
N GLU A 412 -2.41 9.31 -42.32
CA GLU A 412 -3.78 9.63 -41.87
C GLU A 412 -4.55 8.34 -41.55
N TYR A 413 -5.16 8.32 -40.37
CA TYR A 413 -6.05 7.27 -39.90
C TYR A 413 -7.46 7.81 -39.73
N THR A 414 -8.46 6.99 -40.07
CA THR A 414 -9.88 7.27 -39.85
C THR A 414 -10.43 6.25 -38.86
N ALA A 415 -10.90 6.72 -37.72
CA ALA A 415 -11.61 5.91 -36.74
C ALA A 415 -13.13 6.15 -36.87
N THR A 416 -13.91 5.09 -36.74
CA THR A 416 -15.37 5.14 -36.83
C THR A 416 -16.00 4.34 -35.70
N ILE A 417 -16.94 4.97 -34.98
CA ILE A 417 -17.91 4.26 -34.13
C ILE A 417 -19.25 4.26 -34.87
N THR A 418 -19.79 3.08 -35.17
CA THR A 418 -21.00 2.96 -35.98
C THR A 418 -22.28 3.09 -35.14
N THR A 419 -23.42 3.29 -35.81
CA THR A 419 -24.75 3.19 -35.19
C THR A 419 -25.08 1.80 -34.63
N GLY A 420 -24.22 0.79 -34.83
CA GLY A 420 -24.35 -0.49 -34.17
C GLY A 420 -24.03 -0.44 -32.66
N ALA A 421 -23.28 0.56 -32.19
CA ALA A 421 -22.99 0.74 -30.77
C ALA A 421 -24.22 1.32 -30.05
N LYS A 422 -24.65 0.64 -28.98
CA LYS A 422 -25.90 0.93 -28.26
C LYS A 422 -25.63 1.17 -26.78
N ASN A 423 -26.48 1.98 -26.14
CA ASN A 423 -26.51 2.08 -24.70
C ASN A 423 -27.15 0.82 -24.05
N LEU A 424 -27.10 0.71 -22.72
CA LEU A 424 -27.73 -0.40 -21.98
C LEU A 424 -29.26 -0.50 -22.19
N ALA A 425 -29.89 0.55 -22.70
CA ALA A 425 -31.31 0.58 -23.07
C ALA A 425 -31.56 0.09 -24.51
N GLY A 426 -30.53 -0.32 -25.25
CA GLY A 426 -30.61 -0.76 -26.64
C GLY A 426 -30.72 0.37 -27.67
N ILE A 427 -30.56 1.62 -27.26
CA ILE A 427 -30.61 2.79 -28.16
C ILE A 427 -29.25 3.01 -28.80
N ALA A 428 -29.23 3.02 -30.13
CA ALA A 428 -28.05 3.25 -30.95
C ALA A 428 -27.57 4.72 -30.90
N LEU A 429 -26.29 4.94 -31.20
CA LEU A 429 -25.80 6.24 -31.68
C LEU A 429 -26.71 6.76 -32.82
N ALA A 430 -27.03 8.05 -32.80
CA ALA A 430 -27.90 8.66 -33.81
C ALA A 430 -27.29 8.65 -35.23
N ALA A 431 -25.97 8.71 -35.32
CA ALA A 431 -25.19 8.62 -36.55
C ALA A 431 -23.81 8.02 -36.26
N ASN A 432 -23.11 7.54 -37.29
CA ASN A 432 -21.72 7.11 -37.14
C ASN A 432 -20.87 8.30 -36.66
N TYR A 433 -20.08 8.08 -35.62
CA TYR A 433 -19.10 9.06 -35.15
C TYR A 433 -17.76 8.78 -35.84
N ILE A 434 -17.33 9.70 -36.70
CA ILE A 434 -16.12 9.55 -37.52
C ILE A 434 -15.14 10.65 -37.13
N TRP A 435 -13.90 10.27 -36.87
CA TRP A 435 -12.81 11.22 -36.69
C TRP A 435 -11.54 10.73 -37.36
N LYS A 436 -10.68 11.69 -37.69
CA LYS A 436 -9.41 11.45 -38.34
C LYS A 436 -8.26 11.93 -37.47
N PHE A 437 -7.09 11.35 -37.65
CA PHE A 437 -5.85 11.87 -37.06
C PHE A 437 -4.66 11.45 -37.92
N THR A 438 -3.56 12.20 -37.83
CA THR A 438 -2.35 11.95 -38.59
C THR A 438 -1.19 11.68 -37.64
N THR A 439 -0.55 10.53 -37.80
CA THR A 439 0.64 10.19 -37.01
C THR A 439 1.80 11.11 -37.35
N VAL A 440 2.71 11.28 -36.39
CA VAL A 440 3.93 12.06 -36.56
C VAL A 440 4.71 11.59 -37.78
N ALA A 441 4.95 12.51 -38.70
CA ALA A 441 5.85 12.27 -39.82
C ALA A 441 7.24 11.99 -39.27
N PRO A 442 7.98 11.02 -39.81
CA PRO A 442 9.30 10.73 -39.30
C PRO A 442 10.22 11.92 -39.61
N LEU A 443 10.91 12.44 -38.59
CA LEU A 443 11.87 13.53 -38.78
C LEU A 443 13.04 13.04 -39.62
N ALA A 444 13.32 13.72 -40.73
CA ALA A 444 14.51 13.45 -41.52
C ALA A 444 15.77 13.69 -40.65
N PRO A 445 16.71 12.73 -40.60
CA PRO A 445 17.93 12.90 -39.82
C PRO A 445 18.76 14.07 -40.36
N THR A 446 19.41 14.78 -39.44
CA THR A 446 20.35 15.88 -39.70
C THR A 446 21.62 15.66 -38.90
N ILE A 447 22.75 16.24 -39.33
CA ILE A 447 24.00 16.23 -38.55
C ILE A 447 24.02 17.45 -37.64
N ILE A 448 24.14 17.24 -36.33
CA ILE A 448 24.21 18.28 -35.30
C ILE A 448 25.65 18.79 -35.16
N SER A 449 26.64 17.91 -35.22
CA SER A 449 28.04 18.26 -35.03
C SER A 449 28.99 17.29 -35.73
N THR A 450 30.16 17.79 -36.13
CA THR A 450 31.26 16.99 -36.67
C THR A 450 32.54 17.22 -35.87
N ASN A 451 33.41 16.21 -35.85
CA ASN A 451 34.77 16.34 -35.31
C ASN A 451 35.73 15.60 -36.23
N PRO A 452 36.62 16.30 -36.95
CA PRO A 452 36.86 17.74 -36.88
C PRO A 452 35.67 18.60 -37.33
N ILE A 453 35.58 19.81 -36.77
CA ILE A 453 34.60 20.81 -37.21
C ILE A 453 34.98 21.25 -38.63
N ASN A 454 33.99 21.64 -39.45
CA ASN A 454 34.24 22.10 -40.80
C ASN A 454 35.31 23.21 -40.85
N LEU A 455 36.26 23.07 -41.78
CA LEU A 455 37.40 23.95 -42.02
C LEU A 455 38.44 24.00 -40.88
N THR A 456 38.39 23.06 -39.93
CA THR A 456 39.45 22.96 -38.90
C THR A 456 40.80 22.67 -39.57
N THR A 457 41.82 23.46 -39.24
CA THR A 457 43.21 23.22 -39.65
C THR A 457 44.02 22.64 -38.48
N GLY A 458 45.20 22.08 -38.74
CA GLY A 458 46.06 21.55 -37.68
C GLY A 458 45.57 20.24 -37.06
N VAL A 459 44.68 19.50 -37.74
CA VAL A 459 44.14 18.24 -37.24
C VAL A 459 45.25 17.18 -37.15
N VAL A 460 45.36 16.50 -36.01
CA VAL A 460 46.34 15.41 -35.79
C VAL A 460 46.18 14.29 -36.83
N LEU A 461 47.28 13.60 -37.17
CA LEU A 461 47.29 12.66 -38.30
C LEU A 461 46.53 11.35 -38.00
N ASN A 462 46.46 10.91 -36.75
CA ASN A 462 45.74 9.71 -36.31
C ASN A 462 44.23 9.98 -36.02
N LYS A 463 43.65 11.03 -36.62
CA LYS A 463 42.32 11.49 -36.24
C LYS A 463 41.22 10.51 -36.66
N VAL A 464 40.42 10.07 -35.69
CA VAL A 464 39.09 9.49 -35.94
C VAL A 464 38.11 10.61 -36.26
N VAL A 465 37.46 10.51 -37.42
CA VAL A 465 36.50 11.51 -37.91
C VAL A 465 35.10 11.09 -37.49
N THR A 466 34.30 12.01 -36.95
CA THR A 466 32.98 11.69 -36.40
C THR A 466 31.90 12.66 -36.84
N ALA A 467 30.65 12.17 -36.91
CA ALA A 467 29.46 12.97 -37.11
C ALA A 467 28.32 12.52 -36.17
N THR A 468 27.66 13.47 -35.52
CA THR A 468 26.54 13.23 -34.59
C THR A 468 25.21 13.55 -35.27
N PHE A 469 24.25 12.63 -35.23
CA PHE A 469 22.93 12.76 -35.84
C PHE A 469 21.87 13.25 -34.85
N SER A 470 20.83 13.91 -35.38
CA SER A 470 19.70 14.44 -34.59
C SER A 470 18.72 13.41 -34.08
N VAL A 471 18.77 12.21 -34.63
CA VAL A 471 17.95 11.06 -34.23
C VAL A 471 18.78 9.77 -34.34
N PRO A 472 18.40 8.70 -33.64
CA PRO A 472 19.02 7.39 -33.84
C PRO A 472 18.90 6.91 -35.30
N MET A 473 20.04 6.57 -35.88
CA MET A 473 20.20 6.01 -37.22
C MET A 473 20.08 4.49 -37.24
N ASP A 474 19.66 3.94 -38.38
CA ASP A 474 19.78 2.51 -38.71
C ASP A 474 21.26 2.18 -38.96
N PRO A 475 21.92 1.40 -38.09
CA PRO A 475 23.34 1.08 -38.21
C PRO A 475 23.70 0.39 -39.52
N THR A 476 22.76 -0.33 -40.15
CA THR A 476 23.01 -1.03 -41.42
C THR A 476 23.18 -0.09 -42.61
N THR A 477 22.75 1.16 -42.47
CA THR A 477 22.90 2.21 -43.49
C THR A 477 24.12 3.10 -43.28
N ILE A 478 24.77 3.02 -42.10
CA ILE A 478 25.99 3.77 -41.76
C ILE A 478 27.21 2.93 -42.13
N ILE A 479 27.50 2.88 -43.43
CA ILE A 479 28.57 2.07 -44.02
C ILE A 479 29.52 2.93 -44.85
N GLY A 480 30.67 2.38 -45.25
CA GLY A 480 31.70 3.09 -46.04
C GLY A 480 31.22 3.66 -47.38
N ALA A 481 30.10 3.17 -47.94
CA ALA A 481 29.49 3.76 -49.14
C ALA A 481 28.74 5.07 -48.85
N ASN A 482 28.25 5.25 -47.62
CA ASN A 482 27.41 6.39 -47.21
C ASN A 482 28.13 7.37 -46.26
N TYR A 483 29.28 6.99 -45.71
CA TYR A 483 30.17 7.86 -44.92
C TYR A 483 31.59 7.73 -45.50
N THR A 484 31.99 8.69 -46.32
CA THR A 484 33.27 8.64 -47.05
C THR A 484 34.21 9.75 -46.59
N LEU A 485 35.51 9.44 -46.59
CA LEU A 485 36.61 10.40 -46.39
C LEU A 485 37.47 10.39 -47.67
N GLN A 486 37.79 11.56 -48.21
CA GLN A 486 38.50 11.69 -49.50
C GLN A 486 39.58 12.78 -49.46
N ILE A 487 40.63 12.61 -50.27
CA ILE A 487 41.61 13.64 -50.62
C ILE A 487 41.38 13.99 -52.09
N GLY A 488 40.90 15.20 -52.37
CA GLY A 488 40.43 15.54 -53.71
C GLY A 488 39.33 14.56 -54.15
N THR A 489 39.61 13.71 -55.15
CA THR A 489 38.71 12.65 -55.63
C THR A 489 39.11 11.24 -55.17
N THR A 490 40.22 11.10 -54.44
CA THR A 490 40.77 9.81 -54.01
C THR A 490 40.18 9.38 -52.66
N PRO A 491 39.52 8.22 -52.55
CA PRO A 491 39.02 7.69 -51.29
C PRO A 491 40.14 7.33 -50.31
N VAL A 492 39.95 7.66 -49.04
CA VAL A 492 40.77 7.19 -47.92
C VAL A 492 40.17 5.88 -47.42
N THR A 493 41.00 4.86 -47.21
CA THR A 493 40.52 3.60 -46.65
C THR A 493 40.37 3.69 -45.14
N GLY A 494 39.32 3.07 -44.60
CA GLY A 494 39.01 3.12 -43.17
C GLY A 494 37.80 2.28 -42.83
N VAL A 495 37.52 2.17 -41.53
CA VAL A 495 36.39 1.43 -40.98
C VAL A 495 35.34 2.42 -40.50
N VAL A 496 34.09 2.19 -40.89
CA VAL A 496 32.92 2.94 -40.40
C VAL A 496 32.25 2.14 -39.30
N THR A 497 32.02 2.77 -38.15
CA THR A 497 31.22 2.22 -37.05
C THR A 497 30.19 3.24 -36.58
N TYR A 498 29.17 2.78 -35.86
CA TYR A 498 28.09 3.63 -35.38
C TYR A 498 27.64 3.21 -33.99
N ALA A 499 27.56 4.18 -33.07
CA ALA A 499 27.07 3.99 -31.71
C ALA A 499 26.50 5.31 -31.17
N ASN A 500 25.43 5.24 -30.37
CA ASN A 500 24.87 6.39 -29.64
C ASN A 500 24.61 7.64 -30.51
N SER A 501 24.00 7.47 -31.70
CA SER A 501 23.77 8.57 -32.66
C SER A 501 25.04 9.22 -33.21
N VAL A 502 26.20 8.60 -33.05
CA VAL A 502 27.48 9.06 -33.60
C VAL A 502 28.03 8.02 -34.58
N ALA A 503 28.37 8.46 -35.79
CA ALA A 503 29.13 7.68 -36.75
C ALA A 503 30.61 8.04 -36.64
N TYR A 504 31.46 7.01 -36.73
CA TYR A 504 32.91 7.09 -36.63
C TYR A 504 33.54 6.54 -37.90
N PHE A 505 34.43 7.31 -38.52
CA PHE A 505 35.33 6.84 -39.56
C PHE A 505 36.75 6.78 -38.99
N THR A 506 37.29 5.58 -38.88
CA THR A 506 38.66 5.33 -38.43
C THR A 506 39.53 5.03 -39.65
N PRO A 507 40.44 5.93 -40.07
CA PRO A 507 41.38 5.67 -41.16
C PRO A 507 42.21 4.41 -40.89
N SER A 508 42.52 3.62 -41.93
CA SER A 508 43.33 2.40 -41.82
C SER A 508 44.82 2.68 -41.58
N SER A 509 45.26 3.90 -41.90
CA SER A 509 46.58 4.45 -41.66
C SER A 509 46.46 5.91 -41.25
N ASP A 510 47.51 6.47 -40.64
CA ASP A 510 47.58 7.90 -40.36
C ASP A 510 47.31 8.74 -41.62
N LEU A 511 46.60 9.84 -41.44
CA LEU A 511 46.30 10.81 -42.48
C LEU A 511 47.59 11.52 -42.92
N LEU A 512 47.64 11.89 -44.20
CA LEU A 512 48.75 12.64 -44.77
C LEU A 512 48.84 14.03 -44.14
N PRO A 513 50.06 14.55 -43.91
CA PRO A 513 50.28 15.88 -43.37
C PRO A 513 49.89 16.99 -44.34
N ASN A 514 49.54 18.19 -43.83
CA ASN A 514 49.18 19.38 -44.61
C ASN A 514 48.17 19.10 -45.73
N THR A 515 47.27 18.14 -45.51
CA THR A 515 46.37 17.64 -46.55
C THR A 515 44.94 18.01 -46.20
N GLU A 516 44.23 18.60 -47.15
CA GLU A 516 42.79 18.84 -47.03
C GLU A 516 42.02 17.55 -47.30
N TYR A 517 41.19 17.17 -46.34
CA TYR A 517 40.27 16.05 -46.43
C TYR A 517 38.84 16.56 -46.57
N THR A 518 38.06 15.89 -47.41
CA THR A 518 36.61 16.10 -47.54
C THR A 518 35.88 14.87 -47.02
N VAL A 519 34.89 15.09 -46.16
CA VAL A 519 34.02 14.04 -45.64
C VAL A 519 32.63 14.23 -46.24
N THR A 520 32.00 13.14 -46.66
CA THR A 520 30.63 13.14 -47.17
C THR A 520 29.79 12.10 -46.45
N VAL A 521 28.68 12.54 -45.86
CA VAL A 521 27.58 11.66 -45.43
C VAL A 521 26.44 11.81 -46.44
N THR A 522 26.06 10.70 -47.08
CA THR A 522 25.11 10.72 -48.20
C THR A 522 23.65 10.64 -47.74
N THR A 523 22.70 10.93 -48.62
CA THR A 523 21.26 10.64 -48.41
C THR A 523 20.94 9.15 -48.31
N GLY A 524 21.92 8.25 -48.49
CA GLY A 524 21.75 6.81 -48.29
C GLY A 524 21.59 6.40 -46.82
N VAL A 525 21.99 7.25 -45.86
CA VAL A 525 21.80 6.98 -44.43
C VAL A 525 20.36 7.23 -43.99
N LYS A 526 19.81 6.33 -43.15
CA LYS A 526 18.41 6.38 -42.70
C LYS A 526 18.30 6.34 -41.19
N ASN A 527 17.27 6.97 -40.64
CA ASN A 527 16.88 6.79 -39.24
C ASN A 527 16.27 5.40 -39.01
N VAL A 528 16.06 4.98 -37.75
CA VAL A 528 15.45 3.67 -37.43
C VAL A 528 14.07 3.46 -38.12
N PRO A 529 13.20 4.49 -38.25
CA PRO A 529 11.99 4.41 -39.08
C PRO A 529 12.18 4.30 -40.61
N GLY A 530 13.42 4.31 -41.11
CA GLY A 530 13.73 4.19 -42.54
C GLY A 530 13.72 5.50 -43.34
N THR A 531 13.66 6.65 -42.68
CA THR A 531 13.68 7.98 -43.33
C THR A 531 15.10 8.44 -43.61
N ALA A 532 15.37 8.75 -44.87
CA ALA A 532 16.68 9.22 -45.34
C ALA A 532 16.98 10.68 -44.94
N MET A 533 18.27 11.05 -44.89
CA MET A 533 18.66 12.46 -44.87
C MET A 533 18.13 13.18 -46.12
N LEU A 534 17.75 14.45 -45.96
CA LEU A 534 17.19 15.25 -47.06
C LEU A 534 18.26 15.62 -48.11
N ASN A 535 19.48 15.93 -47.66
CA ASN A 535 20.61 16.30 -48.51
C ASN A 535 21.89 15.61 -48.00
N ASN A 536 22.87 15.42 -48.90
CA ASN A 536 24.22 15.05 -48.48
C ASN A 536 24.79 16.12 -47.55
N TYR A 537 25.53 15.71 -46.53
CA TYR A 537 26.25 16.62 -45.66
C TYR A 537 27.75 16.49 -45.94
N VAL A 538 28.38 17.60 -46.33
CA VAL A 538 29.78 17.64 -46.75
C VAL A 538 30.53 18.64 -45.90
N TRP A 539 31.67 18.25 -45.35
CA TRP A 539 32.58 19.16 -44.65
C TRP A 539 34.03 18.82 -44.93
N LYS A 540 34.92 19.77 -44.62
CA LYS A 540 36.35 19.64 -44.86
C LYS A 540 37.16 19.88 -43.59
N PHE A 541 38.38 19.38 -43.56
CA PHE A 541 39.38 19.74 -42.56
C PHE A 541 40.79 19.58 -43.15
N THR A 542 41.78 20.27 -42.57
CA THR A 542 43.19 20.17 -42.99
C THR A 542 44.02 19.61 -41.84
N THR A 543 44.79 18.56 -42.12
CA THR A 543 45.71 17.98 -41.15
C THR A 543 46.88 18.90 -40.85
N ARG A 544 47.49 18.74 -39.66
CA ARG A 544 48.73 19.44 -39.29
C ARG A 544 49.86 19.05 -40.24
N ALA A 545 50.89 19.89 -40.29
CA ALA A 545 52.16 19.51 -40.91
C ALA A 545 52.71 18.25 -40.23
N ALA A 546 53.47 17.44 -40.97
CA ALA A 546 54.23 16.36 -40.36
C ALA A 546 55.14 16.98 -39.31
N ALA A 547 55.22 16.36 -38.13
CA ALA A 547 56.21 16.75 -37.15
C ALA A 547 57.58 16.73 -37.85
N ALA A 548 58.34 17.83 -37.72
CA ALA A 548 59.73 17.83 -38.15
C ALA A 548 60.46 16.70 -37.42
N ALA A 549 61.42 16.02 -38.07
CA ALA A 549 62.23 15.02 -37.39
C ALA A 549 62.81 15.64 -36.09
N GLU A 550 62.36 15.14 -34.94
CA GLU A 550 62.69 15.73 -33.65
C GLU A 550 64.14 15.38 -33.28
N PRO A 551 64.90 16.29 -32.66
CA PRO A 551 66.30 16.05 -32.37
C PRO A 551 66.43 14.95 -31.31
N LEU A 552 67.06 13.84 -31.68
CA LEU A 552 67.41 12.78 -30.75
C LEU A 552 68.72 13.17 -30.05
N PHE A 553 68.66 13.42 -28.74
CA PHE A 553 69.87 13.47 -27.91
C PHE A 553 70.21 12.06 -27.43
N SER A 554 71.04 11.35 -28.20
CA SER A 554 71.62 10.08 -27.77
C SER A 554 72.98 10.34 -27.13
N SER A 555 73.04 10.15 -25.82
CA SER A 555 74.28 10.23 -25.06
C SER A 555 74.22 9.28 -23.87
N ILE A 556 75.35 8.64 -23.60
CA ILE A 556 75.55 7.81 -22.40
C ILE A 556 75.57 8.65 -21.12
N PHE A 557 75.74 9.98 -21.23
CA PHE A 557 75.91 10.86 -20.08
C PHE A 557 74.58 11.25 -19.45
N GLY A 558 74.36 10.80 -18.21
CA GLY A 558 73.31 11.32 -17.33
C GLY A 558 73.66 12.69 -16.77
N SER A 559 74.95 12.96 -16.57
CA SER A 559 75.45 14.28 -16.24
C SER A 559 76.74 14.61 -16.98
N PHE A 560 76.91 15.88 -17.38
CA PHE A 560 78.13 16.35 -18.03
C PHE A 560 78.54 17.74 -17.54
N GLY A 561 79.77 17.88 -17.04
CA GLY A 561 80.25 19.08 -16.32
C GLY A 561 81.20 20.00 -17.11
N GLY A 562 80.97 20.18 -18.42
CA GLY A 562 81.79 21.04 -19.27
C GLY A 562 83.29 20.84 -19.07
N ASN A 563 84.04 21.94 -18.95
CA ASN A 563 85.47 21.95 -18.62
C ASN A 563 85.76 22.32 -17.15
N ALA A 564 84.72 22.44 -16.32
CA ALA A 564 84.83 22.81 -14.90
C ALA A 564 84.59 21.64 -13.93
N GLY A 565 84.19 20.46 -14.43
CA GLY A 565 84.05 19.25 -13.66
C GLY A 565 82.67 19.02 -13.05
N ILE A 566 82.56 18.04 -12.17
CA ILE A 566 81.30 17.62 -11.53
C ILE A 566 81.54 17.45 -10.02
N THR A 567 80.68 18.04 -9.20
CA THR A 567 80.81 17.96 -7.74
C THR A 567 79.58 17.35 -7.10
N ASN A 568 79.76 16.32 -6.30
CA ASN A 568 78.76 15.79 -5.38
C ASN A 568 79.14 16.11 -3.93
N GLN A 569 78.14 16.51 -3.14
CA GLN A 569 78.28 16.74 -1.69
C GLN A 569 77.25 15.97 -0.86
N GLY A 570 76.62 14.93 -1.43
CA GLY A 570 75.66 14.06 -0.72
C GLY A 570 76.05 12.58 -0.77
N ILE A 571 75.50 11.79 0.14
CA ILE A 571 75.76 10.33 0.26
C ILE A 571 74.71 9.47 -0.44
N TYR A 572 73.68 10.10 -1.01
CA TYR A 572 72.56 9.45 -1.67
C TYR A 572 72.45 9.79 -3.15
N THR A 573 73.53 10.33 -3.73
CA THR A 573 73.56 10.64 -5.15
C THR A 573 73.75 9.36 -5.96
N VAL A 574 72.87 9.12 -6.93
CA VAL A 574 72.89 7.92 -7.78
C VAL A 574 72.63 8.31 -9.24
N ILE A 575 73.46 7.80 -10.15
CA ILE A 575 73.26 7.92 -11.59
C ILE A 575 72.89 6.55 -12.16
N ASN A 576 71.60 6.37 -12.46
CA ASN A 576 71.05 5.13 -13.00
C ASN A 576 71.07 5.11 -14.52
N ASN A 577 71.40 3.95 -15.09
CA ASN A 577 71.37 3.68 -16.54
C ASN A 577 72.22 4.64 -17.39
N GLY A 578 73.27 5.23 -16.81
CA GLY A 578 74.13 6.16 -17.51
C GLY A 578 75.45 6.46 -16.81
N SER A 579 76.30 7.17 -17.54
CA SER A 579 77.65 7.59 -17.15
C SER A 579 77.66 9.08 -16.79
N ILE A 580 78.77 9.57 -16.23
CA ILE A 580 79.01 11.01 -16.11
C ILE A 580 80.31 11.40 -16.81
N GLY A 581 80.41 12.65 -17.26
CA GLY A 581 81.56 13.07 -18.06
C GLY A 581 81.96 14.54 -17.89
N THR A 582 83.21 14.84 -18.15
CA THR A 582 83.71 16.21 -18.24
C THR A 582 84.99 16.21 -19.08
N THR A 583 85.26 17.31 -19.79
CA THR A 583 86.56 17.52 -20.44
C THR A 583 87.62 18.09 -19.48
N ALA A 584 87.30 18.16 -18.19
CA ALA A 584 88.21 18.59 -17.14
C ALA A 584 89.05 17.41 -16.61
N ALA A 585 90.14 17.73 -15.92
CA ALA A 585 90.95 16.74 -15.21
C ALA A 585 90.10 16.00 -14.15
N SER A 586 90.41 14.72 -13.89
CA SER A 586 89.73 13.92 -12.86
C SER A 586 89.69 14.56 -11.48
N THR A 587 90.66 15.42 -11.14
CA THR A 587 90.70 16.15 -9.86
C THR A 587 89.56 17.16 -9.69
N LEU A 588 88.84 17.49 -10.78
CA LEU A 588 87.65 18.34 -10.77
C LEU A 588 86.35 17.53 -10.73
N VAL A 589 86.44 16.20 -10.65
CA VAL A 589 85.33 15.33 -10.26
C VAL A 589 85.50 14.99 -8.77
N THR A 590 84.45 15.25 -7.98
CA THR A 590 84.50 15.05 -6.53
C THR A 590 83.23 14.38 -6.01
N GLY A 591 83.39 13.45 -5.07
CA GLY A 591 82.31 12.75 -4.41
C GLY A 591 81.64 11.65 -5.22
N PHE A 592 82.38 10.92 -6.05
CA PHE A 592 81.80 9.84 -6.85
C PHE A 592 82.70 8.61 -6.92
N HIS A 593 82.09 7.46 -7.14
CA HIS A 593 82.72 6.27 -7.68
C HIS A 593 81.90 5.72 -8.85
N ASP A 594 82.54 4.96 -9.72
CA ASP A 594 81.90 4.34 -10.88
C ASP A 594 81.76 2.82 -10.77
N SER A 595 81.07 2.20 -11.73
CA SER A 595 80.80 0.76 -11.73
C SER A 595 82.06 -0.12 -11.84
N THR A 596 83.22 0.47 -12.17
CA THR A 596 84.51 -0.22 -12.23
C THR A 596 85.32 -0.06 -10.95
N GLY A 597 84.85 0.76 -10.02
CA GLY A 597 85.49 1.03 -8.73
C GLY A 597 86.45 2.22 -8.74
N ASP A 598 86.49 3.03 -9.80
CA ASP A 598 87.30 4.25 -9.83
C ASP A 598 86.68 5.31 -8.89
N ILE A 599 87.44 5.77 -7.89
CA ILE A 599 86.97 6.71 -6.84
C ILE A 599 87.53 8.12 -7.06
N TYR A 600 86.63 9.11 -7.13
CA TYR A 600 86.91 10.52 -7.37
C TYR A 600 86.62 11.35 -6.12
N THR A 601 87.63 11.51 -5.27
CA THR A 601 87.62 12.41 -4.09
C THR A 601 86.38 12.21 -3.18
N GLU A 602 86.12 10.97 -2.78
CA GLU A 602 85.06 10.65 -1.82
C GLU A 602 85.51 10.82 -0.36
N THR A 603 84.56 11.23 0.46
CA THR A 603 84.60 11.32 1.92
C THR A 603 83.32 10.68 2.46
N PRO A 604 83.22 10.40 3.78
CA PRO A 604 81.98 9.90 4.37
C PRO A 604 80.75 10.81 4.17
N LEU A 605 80.92 12.04 3.68
CA LEU A 605 79.84 13.02 3.49
C LEU A 605 79.41 13.19 2.03
N ASN A 606 80.08 12.58 1.05
CA ASN A 606 79.80 12.81 -0.37
C ASN A 606 79.98 11.58 -1.26
N ILE A 607 79.42 10.44 -0.85
CA ILE A 607 79.53 9.18 -1.60
C ILE A 607 78.46 9.15 -2.70
N GLY A 608 78.88 9.15 -3.96
CA GLY A 608 78.00 9.18 -5.14
C GLY A 608 78.21 7.97 -6.03
N ASP A 609 77.13 7.25 -6.33
CA ASP A 609 77.17 5.96 -7.03
C ASP A 609 76.79 6.14 -8.51
N VAL A 610 77.77 5.98 -9.41
CA VAL A 610 77.55 6.02 -10.87
C VAL A 610 77.44 4.59 -11.40
N LYS A 611 76.26 4.19 -11.87
CA LYS A 611 76.04 2.84 -12.42
C LYS A 611 76.73 2.59 -13.76
N GLY A 612 77.08 3.65 -14.48
CA GLY A 612 77.96 3.61 -15.65
C GLY A 612 79.41 3.91 -15.28
N ARG A 613 80.13 4.54 -16.20
CA ARG A 613 81.54 4.92 -16.02
C ARG A 613 81.70 6.43 -15.83
N ILE A 614 82.85 6.85 -15.29
CA ILE A 614 83.22 8.27 -15.21
C ILE A 614 84.26 8.60 -16.29
N TYR A 615 83.97 9.59 -17.12
CA TYR A 615 84.83 9.97 -18.26
C TYR A 615 85.44 11.36 -18.04
N THR A 616 86.75 11.39 -17.85
CA THR A 616 87.52 12.59 -17.47
C THR A 616 88.84 12.65 -18.23
N ASP A 617 89.49 13.82 -18.18
CA ASP A 617 90.88 14.00 -18.60
C ASP A 617 91.87 13.58 -17.49
N ALA A 618 93.13 13.41 -17.87
CA ALA A 618 94.23 13.10 -16.97
C ALA A 618 94.40 14.15 -15.85
N PRO A 619 94.96 13.74 -14.69
CA PRO A 619 95.45 12.40 -14.35
C PRO A 619 94.32 11.44 -13.91
N PRO A 620 94.59 10.12 -13.79
CA PRO A 620 93.64 9.15 -13.23
C PRO A 620 93.31 9.34 -11.72
N PRO A 621 92.18 8.79 -11.23
CA PRO A 621 91.80 8.81 -9.81
C PRO A 621 92.70 7.95 -8.88
N VAL A 622 92.57 8.11 -7.56
CA VAL A 622 93.63 7.80 -6.55
C VAL A 622 93.55 6.39 -5.92
N ILE A 623 92.48 5.60 -6.09
CA ILE A 623 92.33 4.27 -5.45
C ILE A 623 91.87 3.22 -6.47
N PHE A 624 92.55 2.06 -6.47
CA PHE A 624 92.37 0.95 -7.42
C PHE A 624 92.03 -0.34 -6.66
N GLU A 625 91.00 -1.08 -7.09
CA GLU A 625 91.04 -2.54 -6.96
C GLU A 625 91.92 -3.11 -8.09
N ALA A 626 92.52 -4.28 -7.91
CA ALA A 626 93.63 -4.79 -8.73
C ALA A 626 93.33 -4.78 -10.25
N GLY A 627 93.94 -3.84 -10.99
CA GLY A 627 93.71 -3.63 -12.43
C GLY A 627 94.13 -2.27 -12.99
N GLY A 628 94.36 -1.26 -12.14
CA GLY A 628 94.74 0.11 -12.52
C GLY A 628 93.52 0.99 -12.86
N PRO A 629 93.66 2.33 -12.94
CA PRO A 629 92.50 3.18 -13.19
C PRO A 629 92.02 3.02 -14.62
N TYR A 630 90.71 2.89 -14.80
CA TYR A 630 90.10 2.83 -16.12
C TYR A 630 89.72 4.22 -16.65
N GLY A 631 89.64 5.23 -15.77
CA GLY A 631 89.32 6.64 -16.05
C GLY A 631 90.53 7.59 -16.05
N GLY A 632 90.29 8.86 -16.41
CA GLY A 632 91.30 9.93 -16.40
C GLY A 632 92.48 9.70 -17.35
N ASN A 633 92.21 9.26 -18.57
CA ASN A 633 93.22 9.00 -19.60
C ASN A 633 92.74 9.49 -20.98
N ALA A 634 93.60 9.37 -22.01
CA ALA A 634 93.29 9.85 -23.35
C ALA A 634 92.03 9.21 -23.96
N VAL A 635 91.72 7.94 -23.64
CA VAL A 635 90.52 7.25 -24.16
C VAL A 635 89.26 7.81 -23.51
N THR A 636 89.26 7.99 -22.19
CA THR A 636 88.11 8.58 -21.50
C THR A 636 87.90 10.05 -21.86
N MET A 637 88.99 10.79 -22.09
CA MET A 637 88.93 12.16 -22.59
C MET A 637 88.33 12.23 -24.00
N ALA A 638 88.72 11.35 -24.92
CA ALA A 638 88.15 11.31 -26.27
C ALA A 638 86.62 11.09 -26.24
N ILE A 639 86.14 10.15 -25.41
CA ILE A 639 84.70 9.90 -25.24
C ILE A 639 83.99 11.11 -24.59
N ALA A 640 84.63 11.77 -23.62
CA ALA A 640 84.10 13.00 -23.03
C ALA A 640 84.00 14.13 -24.06
N GLN A 641 84.99 14.28 -24.95
CA GLN A 641 84.97 15.26 -26.03
C GLN A 641 83.85 14.99 -27.05
N GLU A 642 83.63 13.73 -27.43
CA GLU A 642 82.50 13.33 -28.26
C GLU A 642 81.16 13.64 -27.59
N GLY A 643 81.04 13.37 -26.29
CA GLY A 643 79.89 13.73 -25.48
C GLY A 643 79.60 15.23 -25.48
N LEU A 644 80.63 16.05 -25.29
CA LEU A 644 80.51 17.51 -25.31
C LEU A 644 80.12 18.03 -26.71
N LEU A 645 80.68 17.45 -27.77
CA LEU A 645 80.32 17.80 -29.15
C LEU A 645 78.84 17.44 -29.42
N ALA A 646 78.40 16.25 -29.04
CA ALA A 646 77.00 15.83 -29.15
C ALA A 646 76.07 16.77 -28.37
N ALA A 647 76.46 17.16 -27.15
CA ALA A 647 75.73 18.14 -26.35
C ALA A 647 75.63 19.50 -27.05
N ARG A 648 76.72 20.03 -27.60
CA ARG A 648 76.70 21.32 -28.35
C ARG A 648 75.81 21.25 -29.59
N ASN A 649 75.90 20.16 -30.35
CA ASN A 649 75.07 19.98 -31.55
C ASN A 649 73.58 19.93 -31.17
N PHE A 650 73.25 19.24 -30.09
CA PHE A 650 71.89 19.19 -29.57
C PHE A 650 71.41 20.55 -29.04
N TYR A 651 72.22 21.24 -28.23
CA TYR A 651 71.92 22.58 -27.74
C TYR A 651 71.59 23.55 -28.87
N ASN A 652 72.37 23.53 -29.95
CA ASN A 652 72.12 24.34 -31.12
C ASN A 652 70.84 23.92 -31.85
N SER A 653 70.57 22.61 -32.00
CA SER A 653 69.40 22.11 -32.74
C SER A 653 68.06 22.42 -32.08
N ILE A 654 68.02 22.59 -30.75
CA ILE A 654 66.82 23.02 -30.00
C ILE A 654 66.82 24.51 -29.66
N SER A 655 67.79 25.29 -30.14
CA SER A 655 67.88 26.72 -29.87
C SER A 655 66.72 27.52 -30.50
N PRO A 656 66.39 28.72 -29.98
CA PRO A 656 65.42 29.61 -30.62
C PRO A 656 65.72 29.93 -32.09
N ALA A 657 67.00 29.92 -32.48
CA ALA A 657 67.41 30.16 -33.86
C ALA A 657 67.10 28.98 -34.79
N SER A 658 67.29 27.74 -34.31
CA SER A 658 67.03 26.52 -35.11
C SER A 658 65.59 26.04 -35.03
N LYS A 659 64.89 26.34 -33.94
CA LYS A 659 63.46 26.05 -33.73
C LYS A 659 62.73 27.32 -33.29
N PRO A 660 62.51 28.29 -34.21
CA PRO A 660 61.78 29.52 -33.91
C PRO A 660 60.27 29.28 -33.77
N GLY A 661 59.54 30.30 -33.29
CA GLY A 661 58.07 30.26 -33.21
C GLY A 661 57.51 29.60 -31.95
N GLY A 662 58.33 29.46 -30.90
CA GLY A 662 57.86 28.99 -29.59
C GLY A 662 56.75 29.85 -29.01
N ILE A 663 55.82 29.22 -28.30
CA ILE A 663 54.73 29.88 -27.56
C ILE A 663 55.35 30.66 -26.40
N THR A 664 55.10 31.97 -26.36
CA THR A 664 55.46 32.80 -25.20
C THR A 664 54.40 32.64 -24.12
N LEU A 665 54.85 32.33 -22.90
CA LEU A 665 53.97 32.21 -21.74
C LEU A 665 54.08 33.46 -20.86
N ASP A 666 52.94 33.91 -20.32
CA ASP A 666 52.91 35.08 -19.45
C ASP A 666 53.71 34.84 -18.15
N ASN A 667 54.44 35.87 -17.71
CA ASN A 667 55.12 35.98 -16.41
C ASN A 667 56.27 35.01 -16.11
N ASP A 668 56.82 34.31 -17.12
CA ASP A 668 58.02 33.46 -16.95
C ASP A 668 57.87 32.35 -15.87
N GLU A 669 56.64 32.08 -15.41
CA GLU A 669 56.28 31.05 -14.43
C GLU A 669 55.50 29.92 -15.11
N LEU A 670 56.05 28.72 -15.01
CA LEU A 670 55.53 27.49 -15.58
C LEU A 670 54.71 26.68 -14.57
N GLY A 671 54.92 26.88 -13.26
CA GLY A 671 54.18 26.19 -12.22
C GLY A 671 52.67 26.46 -12.30
N GLY A 672 51.88 25.41 -12.14
CA GLY A 672 50.41 25.48 -12.16
C GLY A 672 49.80 25.40 -13.55
N ARG A 673 50.62 25.25 -14.58
CA ARG A 673 50.17 25.08 -15.96
C ARG A 673 50.08 23.60 -16.33
N THR A 674 49.13 23.29 -17.19
CA THR A 674 49.09 22.04 -17.96
C THR A 674 49.39 22.38 -19.41
N LEU A 675 50.53 21.93 -19.91
CA LEU A 675 51.05 22.31 -21.23
C LEU A 675 50.96 21.13 -22.21
N ALA A 676 50.30 21.38 -23.34
CA ALA A 676 50.27 20.46 -24.48
C ALA A 676 51.66 20.38 -25.16
N PRO A 677 51.92 19.39 -26.04
CA PRO A 677 53.21 19.25 -26.71
C PRO A 677 53.52 20.47 -27.58
N GLY A 678 54.77 20.94 -27.57
CA GLY A 678 55.15 22.14 -28.33
C GLY A 678 56.48 22.76 -27.91
N ILE A 679 56.83 23.85 -28.59
CA ILE A 679 57.98 24.69 -28.27
C ILE A 679 57.49 25.89 -27.45
N TYR A 680 58.14 26.16 -26.33
CA TYR A 680 57.81 27.24 -25.40
C TYR A 680 59.03 28.15 -25.23
N THR A 681 58.86 29.45 -25.36
CA THR A 681 59.95 30.42 -25.30
C THR A 681 59.72 31.51 -24.25
N SER A 682 60.77 31.85 -23.51
CA SER A 682 60.78 32.99 -22.58
C SER A 682 61.72 34.08 -23.09
N GLY A 683 61.36 35.34 -22.83
CA GLY A 683 62.25 36.48 -23.07
C GLY A 683 63.31 36.68 -21.98
N SER A 684 63.14 36.04 -20.81
CA SER A 684 64.05 36.17 -19.68
C SER A 684 64.44 34.80 -19.10
N SER A 685 63.72 34.32 -18.09
CA SER A 685 63.98 33.12 -17.29
C SER A 685 62.76 32.21 -17.28
N TYR A 686 62.90 30.97 -16.80
CA TYR A 686 61.76 30.13 -16.45
C TYR A 686 61.81 29.74 -14.99
N ASN A 687 60.69 29.87 -14.31
CA ASN A 687 60.51 29.45 -12.94
C ASN A 687 59.41 28.39 -12.84
N ILE A 688 59.64 27.37 -12.02
CA ILE A 688 58.61 26.48 -11.49
C ILE A 688 58.66 26.65 -9.98
N SER A 689 58.08 27.73 -9.47
CA SER A 689 58.26 28.16 -8.08
C SER A 689 56.98 28.09 -7.26
N LEU A 690 55.83 28.30 -7.89
CA LEU A 690 54.55 28.39 -7.19
C LEU A 690 53.99 27.01 -6.86
N VAL A 691 53.71 26.20 -7.89
CA VAL A 691 53.21 24.83 -7.80
C VAL A 691 53.79 23.97 -8.92
N ASP A 692 53.48 22.68 -8.97
CA ASP A 692 54.02 21.76 -9.97
C ASP A 692 53.57 22.11 -11.40
N LEU A 693 54.40 21.81 -12.39
CA LEU A 693 54.09 21.91 -13.83
C LEU A 693 53.56 20.55 -14.32
N THR A 694 52.54 20.55 -15.18
CA THR A 694 52.03 19.32 -15.82
C THR A 694 52.24 19.38 -17.34
N LEU A 695 52.76 18.31 -17.93
CA LEU A 695 52.92 18.12 -19.38
C LEU A 695 51.96 17.03 -19.86
N ASP A 696 51.08 17.37 -20.80
CA ASP A 696 50.00 16.51 -21.27
C ASP A 696 50.20 16.11 -22.73
N ALA A 697 50.50 14.83 -22.98
CA ALA A 697 50.70 14.30 -24.34
C ALA A 697 49.41 14.20 -25.19
N GLN A 698 48.23 14.36 -24.58
CA GLN A 698 46.93 14.23 -25.27
C GLN A 698 46.77 12.91 -26.05
N GLY A 699 47.42 11.83 -25.58
CA GLY A 699 47.44 10.52 -26.21
C GLY A 699 48.50 10.32 -27.30
N ASP A 700 49.33 11.32 -27.60
CA ASP A 700 50.44 11.22 -28.56
C ASP A 700 51.71 10.71 -27.86
N ALA A 701 52.04 9.43 -28.05
CA ALA A 701 53.24 8.82 -27.46
C ALA A 701 54.56 9.44 -27.98
N ASN A 702 54.50 10.20 -29.08
CA ASN A 702 55.63 10.91 -29.65
C ASN A 702 55.61 12.41 -29.33
N ALA A 703 54.77 12.83 -28.38
CA ALA A 703 54.69 14.21 -27.91
C ALA A 703 56.07 14.72 -27.44
N VAL A 704 56.46 15.91 -27.91
CA VAL A 704 57.71 16.59 -27.58
C VAL A 704 57.45 17.95 -26.94
N TRP A 705 58.25 18.29 -25.93
CA TRP A 705 58.31 19.61 -25.32
C TRP A 705 59.70 20.19 -25.42
N ILE A 706 59.82 21.42 -25.93
CA ILE A 706 61.08 22.17 -25.96
C ILE A 706 60.87 23.49 -25.24
N PHE A 707 61.52 23.65 -24.09
CA PHE A 707 61.54 24.89 -23.33
C PHE A 707 62.83 25.65 -23.65
N GLN A 708 62.69 26.81 -24.29
CA GLN A 708 63.78 27.68 -24.66
C GLN A 708 63.81 28.88 -23.74
N VAL A 709 64.89 29.00 -22.95
CA VAL A 709 65.10 30.13 -22.06
C VAL A 709 66.48 30.74 -22.26
N PRO A 710 66.59 32.06 -22.57
CA PRO A 710 67.86 32.69 -22.87
C PRO A 710 68.74 32.91 -21.62
N THR A 711 68.15 32.90 -20.42
CA THR A 711 68.90 33.04 -19.16
C THR A 711 68.81 31.79 -18.30
N ALA A 712 68.10 31.82 -17.18
CA ALA A 712 68.12 30.78 -16.15
C ALA A 712 66.83 29.97 -16.11
N LEU A 713 66.95 28.70 -15.72
CA LEU A 713 65.83 27.83 -15.32
C LEU A 713 65.91 27.60 -13.82
N THR A 714 64.86 27.94 -13.08
CA THR A 714 64.76 27.69 -11.63
C THR A 714 63.57 26.81 -11.33
N VAL A 715 63.79 25.67 -10.68
CA VAL A 715 62.72 24.77 -10.22
C VAL A 715 62.78 24.69 -8.71
N GLY A 716 61.63 24.85 -8.06
CA GLY A 716 61.55 24.95 -6.61
C GLY A 716 61.94 26.32 -6.08
N THR A 717 61.91 26.40 -4.75
CA THR A 717 62.32 27.58 -3.97
C THR A 717 63.35 27.15 -2.93
N PRO A 718 64.07 28.09 -2.31
CA PRO A 718 64.96 27.79 -1.18
C PRO A 718 64.28 27.02 -0.03
N SER A 719 62.96 27.07 0.09
CA SER A 719 62.17 26.45 1.15
C SER A 719 61.30 25.25 0.72
N GLY A 720 61.32 24.85 -0.56
CA GLY A 720 60.50 23.73 -1.01
C GLY A 720 60.68 23.35 -2.48
N ALA A 721 60.68 22.05 -2.75
CA ALA A 721 60.80 21.49 -4.08
C ALA A 721 59.52 21.61 -4.92
N ARG A 722 59.68 21.54 -6.24
CA ARG A 722 58.60 21.42 -7.24
C ARG A 722 58.89 20.28 -8.20
N SER A 723 57.82 19.81 -8.84
CA SER A 723 57.87 18.70 -9.77
C SER A 723 57.32 19.07 -11.15
N VAL A 724 57.76 18.32 -12.15
CA VAL A 724 57.17 18.28 -13.49
C VAL A 724 56.47 16.92 -13.65
N LEU A 725 55.16 16.97 -13.84
CA LEU A 725 54.28 15.81 -13.95
C LEU A 725 54.05 15.47 -15.43
N LEU A 726 54.08 14.18 -15.77
CA LEU A 726 53.83 13.68 -17.12
C LEU A 726 52.49 12.93 -17.13
N ILE A 727 51.57 13.30 -18.02
CA ILE A 727 50.27 12.64 -18.17
C ILE A 727 49.97 12.24 -19.62
N ASN A 728 48.99 11.35 -19.79
CA ASN A 728 48.40 10.96 -21.08
C ASN A 728 49.40 10.47 -22.14
N GLY A 729 50.47 9.78 -21.70
CA GLY A 729 51.49 9.20 -22.59
C GLY A 729 52.77 10.05 -22.74
N ALA A 730 52.90 11.14 -21.99
CA ALA A 730 54.10 11.98 -22.02
C ALA A 730 55.31 11.21 -21.47
N LEU A 731 56.44 11.29 -22.18
CA LEU A 731 57.68 10.57 -21.86
C LEU A 731 58.81 11.56 -21.57
N ALA A 732 59.56 11.32 -20.50
CA ALA A 732 60.65 12.20 -20.07
C ALA A 732 61.75 12.38 -21.13
N LYS A 733 61.99 11.34 -21.95
CA LYS A 733 62.97 11.40 -23.05
C LYS A 733 62.63 12.43 -24.14
N ASN A 734 61.38 12.86 -24.21
CA ASN A 734 60.89 13.82 -25.19
C ASN A 734 60.73 15.25 -24.62
N VAL A 735 61.27 15.51 -23.41
CA VAL A 735 61.24 16.83 -22.78
C VAL A 735 62.64 17.42 -22.78
N TYR A 736 62.78 18.64 -23.31
CA TYR A 736 64.06 19.30 -23.53
C TYR A 736 64.06 20.72 -22.97
N TRP A 737 65.10 21.06 -22.21
CA TRP A 737 65.29 22.38 -21.62
C TRP A 737 66.58 23.01 -22.17
N TYR A 738 66.43 23.93 -23.11
CA TYR A 738 67.49 24.80 -23.58
C TYR A 738 67.65 25.96 -22.61
N VAL A 739 68.81 26.05 -21.93
CA VAL A 739 69.08 27.07 -20.90
C VAL A 739 70.31 27.89 -21.26
N GLY A 740 70.11 29.17 -21.54
CA GLY A 740 71.17 30.06 -22.02
C GLY A 740 72.29 30.35 -21.02
N THR A 741 72.02 30.21 -19.73
CA THR A 741 73.00 30.35 -18.65
C THR A 741 72.98 29.13 -17.73
N ALA A 742 72.43 29.22 -16.52
CA ALA A 742 72.45 28.14 -15.54
C ALA A 742 71.04 27.62 -15.19
N ALA A 743 70.96 26.34 -14.85
CA ALA A 743 69.76 25.72 -14.30
C ALA A 743 69.95 25.40 -12.81
N VAL A 744 68.98 25.76 -11.98
CA VAL A 744 68.95 25.45 -10.54
C VAL A 744 67.68 24.66 -10.25
N ILE A 745 67.85 23.39 -9.89
CA ILE A 745 66.76 22.44 -9.73
C ILE A 745 66.66 22.04 -8.27
N ASN A 746 65.51 22.36 -7.68
CA ASN A 746 65.11 22.04 -6.32
C ASN A 746 66.23 22.27 -5.31
N TYR A 747 66.67 23.52 -5.20
CA TYR A 747 67.79 23.91 -4.34
C TYR A 747 67.65 23.43 -2.87
N ALA A 748 66.42 23.29 -2.37
CA ALA A 748 66.10 22.76 -1.04
C ALA A 748 66.19 21.21 -0.91
N GLY A 749 66.36 20.49 -2.02
CA GLY A 749 66.23 19.04 -2.11
C GLY A 749 64.79 18.56 -2.27
N GLY A 750 64.59 17.41 -2.92
CA GLY A 750 63.29 16.80 -3.20
C GLY A 750 62.74 17.10 -4.60
N GLY A 751 61.50 16.69 -4.85
CA GLY A 751 60.79 16.91 -6.11
C GLY A 751 61.28 16.07 -7.29
N ILE A 752 60.52 16.08 -8.38
CA ILE A 752 60.79 15.32 -9.60
C ILE A 752 60.93 16.26 -10.79
N MET A 753 62.13 16.36 -11.36
CA MET A 753 62.39 17.03 -12.62
C MET A 753 62.39 16.01 -13.77
N VAL A 754 61.97 16.43 -14.96
CA VAL A 754 61.91 15.55 -16.15
C VAL A 754 62.58 16.22 -17.35
N GLY A 755 63.24 15.43 -18.18
CA GLY A 755 63.82 15.88 -19.44
C GLY A 755 65.32 16.11 -19.44
N THR A 756 65.86 16.33 -20.64
CA THR A 756 67.27 16.70 -20.82
C THR A 756 67.42 18.20 -20.58
N ILE A 757 68.08 18.55 -19.47
CA ILE A 757 68.50 19.92 -19.17
C ILE A 757 69.86 20.14 -19.81
N ILE A 758 69.94 21.10 -20.71
CA ILE A 758 71.18 21.49 -21.35
C ILE A 758 71.42 22.98 -21.20
N ALA A 759 72.41 23.30 -20.36
CA ALA A 759 72.71 24.65 -19.92
C ALA A 759 74.11 25.08 -20.38
N ASN A 760 74.27 26.32 -20.80
CA ASN A 760 75.58 26.81 -21.21
C ASN A 760 76.55 26.96 -20.02
N SER A 761 76.05 27.40 -18.85
CA SER A 761 76.86 27.94 -17.74
C SER A 761 76.58 27.30 -16.37
N GLY A 762 76.01 26.09 -16.34
CA GLY A 762 76.00 25.22 -15.16
C GLY A 762 74.66 24.58 -14.87
N VAL A 763 74.67 23.46 -14.16
CA VAL A 763 73.44 22.84 -13.62
C VAL A 763 73.67 22.53 -12.14
N THR A 764 72.75 22.97 -11.28
CA THR A 764 72.76 22.69 -9.84
C THR A 764 71.52 21.89 -9.49
N LEU A 765 71.70 20.72 -8.89
CA LEU A 765 70.62 19.85 -8.41
C LEU A 765 70.75 19.71 -6.90
N SER A 766 69.84 20.33 -6.15
CA SER A 766 69.93 20.51 -4.70
C SER A 766 71.17 21.32 -4.27
N SER A 767 71.17 21.75 -2.99
CA SER A 767 72.29 22.45 -2.38
C SER A 767 72.63 21.90 -0.99
N PRO A 768 73.92 21.93 -0.59
CA PRO A 768 74.37 21.48 0.73
C PRO A 768 73.82 22.35 1.87
N GLY A 769 73.55 23.64 1.61
CA GLY A 769 73.20 24.62 2.63
C GLY A 769 71.71 24.73 2.98
N ASN A 770 70.82 24.12 2.17
CA ASN A 770 69.37 24.27 2.30
C ASN A 770 68.58 22.95 2.38
N SER A 771 69.26 21.80 2.30
CA SER A 771 68.62 20.51 2.53
C SER A 771 68.37 20.33 4.03
N THR A 772 67.17 20.70 4.47
CA THR A 772 66.73 20.51 5.87
C THR A 772 66.46 19.04 6.22
N ASN A 773 66.50 18.15 5.21
CA ASN A 773 66.35 16.72 5.37
C ASN A 773 67.39 15.98 4.51
N THR A 774 68.42 15.48 5.17
CA THR A 774 69.59 14.83 4.54
C THR A 774 69.27 13.51 3.84
N THR A 775 68.03 13.00 3.92
CA THR A 775 67.59 11.77 3.23
C THR A 775 66.68 12.04 2.03
N VAL A 776 66.25 13.28 1.80
CA VAL A 776 65.37 13.63 0.68
C VAL A 776 66.20 13.84 -0.57
N GLN A 777 65.87 13.10 -1.62
CA GLN A 777 66.57 13.15 -2.90
C GLN A 777 65.82 14.00 -3.92
N THR A 778 66.54 14.82 -4.68
CA THR A 778 66.00 15.39 -5.92
C THR A 778 66.11 14.36 -7.03
N VAL A 779 64.99 14.06 -7.68
CA VAL A 779 64.95 13.08 -8.77
C VAL A 779 64.91 13.81 -10.11
N LEU A 780 65.80 13.45 -11.02
CA LEU A 780 65.78 13.87 -12.41
C LEU A 780 65.59 12.64 -13.31
N ASN A 781 64.41 12.52 -13.90
CA ASN A 781 64.15 11.57 -14.98
C ASN A 781 64.59 12.21 -16.30
N GLY A 782 65.87 12.10 -16.64
CA GLY A 782 66.46 12.92 -17.68
C GLY A 782 67.98 12.99 -17.62
N ARG A 783 68.52 14.13 -18.06
CA ARG A 783 69.97 14.38 -18.12
C ARG A 783 70.29 15.80 -17.65
N ALA A 784 71.43 16.00 -17.00
CA ALA A 784 71.90 17.29 -16.48
C ALA A 784 73.24 17.67 -17.13
N ILE A 785 73.18 18.48 -18.17
CA ILE A 785 74.30 18.78 -19.05
C ILE A 785 74.67 20.26 -18.92
N SER A 786 75.93 20.54 -18.60
CA SER A 786 76.54 21.85 -18.76
C SER A 786 77.61 21.83 -19.84
N LEU A 787 77.56 22.80 -20.75
CA LEU A 787 78.49 22.89 -21.88
C LEU A 787 79.86 23.49 -21.50
N VAL A 788 79.89 24.36 -20.50
CA VAL A 788 81.10 25.09 -20.08
C VAL A 788 81.37 24.86 -18.61
N SER A 789 80.41 25.21 -17.75
CA SER A 789 80.61 25.20 -16.29
C SER A 789 80.33 23.84 -15.65
N ALA A 790 80.44 23.79 -14.32
CA ALA A 790 80.30 22.55 -13.57
C ALA A 790 78.84 22.12 -13.44
N VAL A 791 78.64 20.82 -13.19
CA VAL A 791 77.39 20.32 -12.62
C VAL A 791 77.61 20.04 -11.14
N THR A 792 76.73 20.54 -10.29
CA THR A 792 76.80 20.34 -8.84
C THR A 792 75.55 19.62 -8.35
N MET A 793 75.73 18.65 -7.45
CA MET A 793 74.67 17.76 -6.99
C MET A 793 74.77 17.49 -5.48
N VAL A 794 73.63 17.34 -4.83
CA VAL A 794 73.53 16.84 -3.45
C VAL A 794 72.33 15.91 -3.34
N ASN A 795 72.58 14.65 -2.96
CA ASN A 795 71.55 13.63 -2.80
C ASN A 795 70.60 13.58 -4.01
N THR A 796 71.17 13.40 -5.20
CA THR A 796 70.39 13.48 -6.45
C THR A 796 70.30 12.11 -7.10
N ILE A 797 69.09 11.69 -7.51
CA ILE A 797 68.92 10.55 -8.41
C ILE A 797 68.78 11.08 -9.83
N ILE A 798 69.64 10.64 -10.75
CA ILE A 798 69.45 10.84 -12.19
C ILE A 798 69.10 9.49 -12.82
N ASN A 799 67.91 9.39 -13.39
CA ASN A 799 67.47 8.23 -14.18
C ASN A 799 67.59 8.57 -15.67
N VAL A 800 68.60 8.02 -16.32
CA VAL A 800 68.88 8.30 -17.73
C VAL A 800 67.86 7.57 -18.62
N PRO A 801 67.11 8.28 -19.49
CA PRO A 801 66.14 7.63 -20.37
C PRO A 801 66.81 6.83 -21.50
N GLU A 802 66.23 5.67 -21.80
CA GLU A 802 66.57 4.79 -22.94
C GLU A 802 66.24 5.38 -24.32
#